data_AF-M0AHH5-F1
#
_entry.id   AF-M0AHH5-F1
#
_cell.length_a   1.000
_cell.length_b   1.000
_cell.length_c   1.000
_cell.angle_alpha   90.00
_cell.angle_beta   90.00
_cell.angle_gamma   90.00
#
_symmetry.space_group_name_H-M   'P 1'
#
loop_
_entity.id
_entity.type
_entity.pdbx_description
1 polymer ?
#
loop_
_entity_poly.entity_id
_entity_poly.type
_entity_poly.pdbx_seq_one_letter_code
_entity_poly.pdbx_strand_id
1 'polypeptide(L)'
;MAAFIEALLKERLWYWLETQKGMDVEGEVNLGTGRIDLIAKTPDNEVWGIELKSKSGVGFGSTLYDQSHRYMESGALDRIFFASHAVDGLQNVLNGSNKPDIGILNQTSQKLCAGITAGEYKRETVDHAIEQALPEEFLNRRTSAAATIRKYISSKLDGPVADSKSPIPLTQAMTELQRARCPTEMGIIHVPLNLRGGVLYDIEKNIDPDQAYEPHILRDAEFLSRETDPVFARREEPWVRHCIWREYGGLPEAYLPNVRESDQAFRPIDLLAFPESPDPTDAVEAPDLNEVIGVEAKGESSFGGDRMIRQLSEFLQTKTLSRLYLAVPQSLEEESLNVLSLHEELDEVGILAVDEDGTVSLARRATNMIPQHDGYMDRYRPRKIGYGDITLERGQDVISPFVTEEEAERLKNSDAAEYAQDLLTDNSELADTNGWISATFSNSLRSPESEFEQGKKARSYLLKGRSADPYHDSEDPFENPSEMKQGYVRLTITDFEADGDFALKLHFGRGSWEGGYIWLAGDEVKQLEAVLVSLETISGGEVPGQGKVLDLETYPFDHAENEPHRISGSSGEEEPLILQITSSNEDNVFAKMRLGEGNAEGVDVELTKPQWLDLLATIDILQTANHRELPGEYSSYPRIGPSGEDTWSLGTDIEKQNNPDPLPET
;
A
#
# COMPACT_ATOMS: atom_id res chain seq x y z
N MET A 1 8.13 3.68 -0.61
CA MET A 1 9.52 3.32 -0.27
C MET A 1 9.93 2.21 -1.21
N ALA A 2 10.80 2.55 -2.14
CA ALA A 2 11.22 1.70 -3.24
C ALA A 2 11.89 0.41 -2.75
N ALA A 3 11.63 -0.70 -3.44
CA ALA A 3 12.15 -2.03 -3.10
C ALA A 3 13.68 -2.08 -3.18
N PHE A 4 14.28 -1.31 -4.11
CA PHE A 4 15.74 -1.27 -4.29
C PHE A 4 16.51 -0.88 -3.03
N ILE A 5 15.90 -0.15 -2.07
CA ILE A 5 16.62 0.31 -0.87
C ILE A 5 17.10 -0.88 -0.04
N GLU A 6 16.26 -1.88 0.18
CA GLU A 6 16.62 -3.04 0.99
C GLU A 6 17.74 -3.85 0.32
N ALA A 7 17.58 -4.10 -0.98
CA ALA A 7 18.57 -4.76 -1.80
C ALA A 7 19.91 -3.99 -1.81
N LEU A 8 19.88 -2.67 -1.95
CA LEU A 8 21.08 -1.83 -1.96
C LEU A 8 21.83 -1.89 -0.63
N LEU A 9 21.12 -1.85 0.50
CA LEU A 9 21.73 -1.99 1.82
C LEU A 9 22.35 -3.38 2.00
N LYS A 10 21.73 -4.42 1.42
CA LYS A 10 22.26 -5.79 1.44
C LYS A 10 23.57 -5.87 0.70
N GLU A 11 23.62 -5.41 -0.55
CA GLU A 11 24.83 -5.48 -1.37
C GLU A 11 25.99 -4.66 -0.77
N ARG A 12 25.68 -3.47 -0.23
CA ARG A 12 26.69 -2.64 0.45
C ARG A 12 27.24 -3.29 1.72
N LEU A 13 26.39 -3.93 2.50
CA LEU A 13 26.82 -4.63 3.71
C LEU A 13 27.65 -5.87 3.35
N TRP A 14 27.22 -6.64 2.36
CA TRP A 14 27.96 -7.78 1.83
C TRP A 14 29.36 -7.34 1.39
N TYR A 15 29.46 -6.31 0.55
CA TYR A 15 30.73 -5.79 0.06
C TYR A 15 31.67 -5.35 1.20
N TRP A 16 31.15 -4.67 2.22
CA TRP A 16 31.95 -4.27 3.39
C TRP A 16 32.47 -5.49 4.19
N LEU A 17 31.64 -6.52 4.38
CA LEU A 17 32.03 -7.74 5.08
C LEU A 17 33.14 -8.49 4.32
N GLU A 18 33.06 -8.59 3.00
CA GLU A 18 34.10 -9.22 2.20
C GLU A 18 35.39 -8.39 2.17
N THR A 19 35.29 -7.12 1.76
CA THR A 19 36.48 -6.33 1.41
C THR A 19 37.17 -5.70 2.62
N GLN A 20 36.40 -5.24 3.61
CA GLN A 20 36.95 -4.54 4.78
C GLN A 20 37.11 -5.46 5.99
N LYS A 21 36.31 -6.54 6.08
CA LYS A 21 36.41 -7.52 7.17
C LYS A 21 37.04 -8.85 6.77
N GLY A 22 37.25 -9.10 5.47
CA GLY A 22 37.86 -10.35 4.99
C GLY A 22 37.01 -11.58 5.30
N MET A 23 35.68 -11.43 5.36
CA MET A 23 34.75 -12.51 5.65
C MET A 23 34.31 -13.20 4.36
N ASP A 24 34.04 -14.51 4.44
CA ASP A 24 33.31 -15.21 3.38
C ASP A 24 31.81 -14.98 3.59
N VAL A 25 31.10 -14.49 2.58
CA VAL A 25 29.69 -14.11 2.72
C VAL A 25 28.81 -14.85 1.70
N GLU A 26 27.57 -15.11 2.07
CA GLU A 26 26.53 -15.69 1.21
C GLU A 26 25.16 -15.05 1.50
N GLY A 27 24.33 -14.95 0.46
CA GLY A 27 23.01 -14.32 0.53
C GLY A 27 21.85 -15.31 0.55
N GLU A 28 20.75 -14.92 1.20
CA GLU A 28 19.47 -15.64 1.20
C GLU A 28 19.58 -17.13 1.64
N VAL A 29 20.38 -17.39 2.68
CA VAL A 29 20.69 -18.74 3.12
C VAL A 29 19.54 -19.35 3.93
N ASN A 30 19.18 -20.60 3.60
CA ASN A 30 18.17 -21.36 4.34
C ASN A 30 18.79 -22.05 5.57
N LEU A 31 18.29 -21.71 6.76
CA LEU A 31 18.70 -22.26 8.05
C LEU A 31 17.79 -23.42 8.52
N GLY A 32 16.83 -23.85 7.71
CA GLY A 32 15.82 -24.86 8.04
C GLY A 32 14.64 -24.32 8.86
N THR A 33 14.87 -23.35 9.75
CA THR A 33 13.82 -22.63 10.52
C THR A 33 13.35 -21.34 9.84
N GLY A 34 14.08 -20.90 8.82
CA GLY A 34 13.82 -19.70 8.05
C GLY A 34 14.97 -19.41 7.08
N ARG A 35 14.78 -18.40 6.24
CA ARG A 35 15.81 -17.87 5.35
C ARG A 35 16.33 -16.55 5.91
N ILE A 36 17.65 -16.39 5.99
CA ILE A 36 18.29 -15.16 6.50
C ILE A 36 18.93 -14.40 5.34
N ASP A 37 18.94 -13.08 5.41
CA ASP A 37 19.36 -12.24 4.28
C ASP A 37 20.84 -12.41 3.93
N LEU A 38 21.73 -12.42 4.94
CA LEU A 38 23.16 -12.67 4.78
C LEU A 38 23.69 -13.62 5.86
N ILE A 39 24.66 -14.44 5.48
CA ILE A 39 25.56 -15.13 6.40
C ILE A 39 26.98 -14.68 6.10
N ALA A 40 27.72 -14.29 7.14
CA ALA A 40 29.13 -13.94 7.04
C ALA A 40 29.97 -14.83 7.96
N LYS A 41 31.00 -15.43 7.38
CA LYS A 41 31.94 -16.30 8.08
C LYS A 41 33.27 -15.58 8.22
N THR A 42 33.65 -15.37 9.47
CA THR A 42 34.91 -14.71 9.85
C THR A 42 36.13 -15.58 9.54
N PRO A 43 37.34 -15.00 9.43
CA PRO A 43 38.58 -15.76 9.28
C PRO A 43 38.86 -16.77 10.41
N ASP A 44 38.32 -16.54 11.60
CA ASP A 44 38.39 -17.43 12.77
C ASP A 44 37.19 -18.40 12.86
N ASN A 45 36.43 -18.54 11.78
CA ASN A 45 35.36 -19.53 11.59
C ASN A 45 34.10 -19.29 12.43
N GLU A 46 33.96 -18.12 13.06
CA GLU A 46 32.69 -17.62 13.63
C GLU A 46 31.71 -17.25 12.50
N VAL A 47 30.44 -17.59 12.68
CA VAL A 47 29.36 -17.38 11.70
C VAL A 47 28.33 -16.37 12.20
N TRP A 48 28.21 -15.27 11.47
CA TRP A 48 27.23 -14.22 11.70
C TRP A 48 26.03 -14.41 10.77
N GLY A 49 24.83 -14.46 11.33
CA GLY A 49 23.60 -14.27 10.57
C GLY A 49 23.17 -12.83 10.63
N ILE A 50 22.80 -12.23 9.50
CA ILE A 50 22.43 -10.82 9.43
C ILE A 50 21.10 -10.68 8.68
N GLU A 51 20.13 -10.05 9.35
CA GLU A 51 18.80 -9.73 8.79
C GLU A 51 18.72 -8.23 8.47
N LEU A 52 18.32 -7.87 7.26
CA LEU A 52 18.19 -6.48 6.81
C LEU A 52 16.75 -5.96 6.91
N LYS A 53 16.61 -4.65 7.17
CA LYS A 53 15.34 -3.93 7.02
C LYS A 53 15.52 -2.53 6.44
N SER A 54 14.69 -2.20 5.47
CA SER A 54 14.66 -0.88 4.81
C SER A 54 13.85 0.20 5.54
N LYS A 55 12.91 -0.13 6.43
CA LYS A 55 12.00 0.86 7.02
C LYS A 55 12.43 1.32 8.42
N SER A 56 12.43 2.63 8.63
CA SER A 56 12.58 3.30 9.93
C SER A 56 11.47 2.98 10.93
N GLY A 57 10.33 2.48 10.43
CA GLY A 57 9.20 2.01 11.20
C GLY A 57 9.06 0.50 11.15
N VAL A 58 10.10 -0.26 11.54
CA VAL A 58 9.86 -1.63 11.99
C VAL A 58 8.84 -1.53 13.11
N GLY A 59 7.59 -1.87 12.82
CA GLY A 59 6.62 -2.16 13.85
C GLY A 59 7.21 -3.29 14.67
N PHE A 60 7.80 -2.93 15.81
CA PHE A 60 8.24 -3.90 16.79
C PHE A 60 7.01 -4.73 17.16
N GLY A 61 7.01 -5.99 16.77
CA GLY A 61 5.85 -6.86 16.80
C GLY A 61 6.24 -8.31 16.51
N SER A 62 5.22 -9.16 16.48
CA SER A 62 5.37 -10.62 16.59
C SER A 62 6.29 -11.21 15.55
N THR A 63 6.27 -10.65 14.34
CA THR A 63 7.04 -11.13 13.21
C THR A 63 8.55 -11.01 13.43
N LEU A 64 9.05 -9.86 13.93
CA LEU A 64 10.49 -9.70 14.17
C LEU A 64 10.94 -10.62 15.30
N TYR A 65 10.18 -10.70 16.40
CA TYR A 65 10.56 -11.54 17.53
C TYR A 65 10.60 -13.00 17.12
N ASP A 66 9.53 -13.48 16.49
CA ASP A 66 9.44 -14.85 16.03
C ASP A 66 10.55 -15.17 15.02
N GLN A 67 10.83 -14.27 14.08
CA GLN A 67 11.92 -14.45 13.10
C GLN A 67 13.30 -14.54 13.77
N SER A 68 13.63 -13.62 14.67
CA SER A 68 14.89 -13.63 15.41
C SER A 68 15.08 -14.89 16.24
N HIS A 69 14.05 -15.31 16.98
CA HIS A 69 14.10 -16.54 17.77
C HIS A 69 14.23 -17.78 16.87
N ARG A 70 13.54 -17.84 15.72
CA ARG A 70 13.73 -18.92 14.74
C ARG A 70 15.17 -19.03 14.26
N TYR A 71 15.87 -17.91 14.06
CA TYR A 71 17.28 -17.93 13.71
C TYR A 71 18.18 -18.41 14.85
N MET A 72 17.90 -18.01 16.10
CA MET A 72 18.62 -18.53 17.28
C MET A 72 18.42 -20.05 17.43
N GLU A 73 17.19 -20.51 17.25
CA GLU A 73 16.81 -21.93 17.35
C GLU A 73 17.35 -22.80 16.21
N SER A 74 17.86 -22.20 15.12
CA SER A 74 18.45 -22.96 14.01
C SER A 74 19.71 -23.72 14.40
N GLY A 75 20.42 -23.26 15.44
CA GLY A 75 21.73 -23.79 15.82
C GLY A 75 22.80 -23.61 14.73
N ALA A 76 22.60 -22.74 13.74
CA ALA A 76 23.53 -22.57 12.62
C ALA A 76 24.45 -21.34 12.75
N LEU A 77 24.22 -20.48 13.74
CA LEU A 77 24.82 -19.15 13.85
C LEU A 77 25.51 -18.98 15.21
N ASP A 78 26.68 -18.34 15.21
CA ASP A 78 27.39 -17.94 16.44
C ASP A 78 26.96 -16.54 16.90
N ARG A 79 26.52 -15.68 15.97
CA ARG A 79 25.96 -14.35 16.27
C ARG A 79 24.84 -13.98 15.32
N ILE A 80 23.92 -13.13 15.78
CA ILE A 80 22.83 -12.62 14.95
C ILE A 80 22.78 -11.10 15.03
N PHE A 81 22.82 -10.46 13.88
CA PHE A 81 22.71 -9.02 13.75
C PHE A 81 21.46 -8.63 13.00
N PHE A 82 20.93 -7.48 13.38
CA PHE A 82 20.02 -6.72 12.55
C PHE A 82 20.79 -5.60 11.86
N ALA A 83 20.53 -5.39 10.58
CA ALA A 83 21.13 -4.33 9.78
C ALA A 83 20.07 -3.39 9.17
N SER A 84 20.29 -2.09 9.29
CA SER A 84 19.41 -1.08 8.66
C SER A 84 20.10 0.28 8.56
N HIS A 85 19.57 1.16 7.71
CA HIS A 85 19.91 2.59 7.72
C HIS A 85 19.18 3.39 8.81
N ALA A 86 18.12 2.83 9.39
CA ALA A 86 17.28 3.52 10.38
C ALA A 86 17.20 2.71 11.68
N VAL A 87 18.18 2.94 12.55
CA VAL A 87 18.47 2.10 13.74
C VAL A 87 17.96 2.66 15.07
N ASP A 88 17.54 3.92 15.12
CA ASP A 88 17.16 4.61 16.38
C ASP A 88 16.03 3.88 17.13
N GLY A 89 14.99 3.45 16.40
CA GLY A 89 13.88 2.69 16.98
C GLY A 89 14.34 1.38 17.61
N LEU A 90 15.25 0.67 16.95
CA LEU A 90 15.78 -0.61 17.41
C LEU A 90 16.69 -0.44 18.64
N GLN A 91 17.57 0.56 18.63
CA GLN A 91 18.42 0.87 19.78
C GLN A 91 17.57 1.20 21.02
N ASN A 92 16.52 1.99 20.86
CA ASN A 92 15.62 2.36 21.96
C ASN A 92 14.88 1.17 22.55
N VAL A 93 14.47 0.22 21.70
CA VAL A 93 13.83 -1.01 22.18
C VAL A 93 14.85 -1.84 22.95
N LEU A 94 15.94 -2.26 22.31
CA LEU A 94 16.96 -3.14 22.91
C LEU A 94 17.62 -2.56 24.17
N ASN A 95 17.63 -1.23 24.36
CA ASN A 95 18.19 -0.55 25.53
C ASN A 95 17.22 -0.29 26.68
N GLY A 96 15.96 -0.73 26.62
CA GLY A 96 15.07 -0.70 27.79
C GLY A 96 13.59 -0.41 27.55
N SER A 97 13.17 -0.19 26.30
CA SER A 97 11.75 0.03 25.94
C SER A 97 11.05 -1.25 25.46
N ASN A 98 11.60 -2.41 25.79
CA ASN A 98 11.18 -3.74 25.35
C ASN A 98 9.77 -4.10 25.84
N LYS A 99 8.76 -3.94 24.98
CA LYS A 99 7.41 -4.51 25.21
C LYS A 99 7.39 -5.99 24.82
N PRO A 100 6.72 -6.86 25.59
CA PRO A 100 6.48 -8.24 25.19
C PRO A 100 5.52 -8.28 24.00
N ASP A 101 5.62 -9.33 23.18
CA ASP A 101 4.64 -9.56 22.14
C ASP A 101 3.34 -10.12 22.71
N ILE A 102 2.32 -9.26 22.81
CA ILE A 102 1.01 -9.63 23.36
C ILE A 102 0.25 -10.59 22.43
N GLY A 103 0.51 -10.53 21.12
CA GLY A 103 -0.13 -11.41 20.13
C GLY A 103 0.27 -12.87 20.33
N ILE A 104 1.57 -13.14 20.43
CA ILE A 104 2.13 -14.46 20.73
C ILE A 104 1.63 -14.95 22.09
N LEU A 105 1.74 -14.11 23.13
CA LEU A 105 1.24 -14.47 24.47
C LEU A 105 -0.24 -14.87 24.43
N ASN A 106 -1.09 -14.10 23.74
CA ASN A 106 -2.51 -14.40 23.64
C ASN A 106 -2.77 -15.70 22.87
N GLN A 107 -2.19 -15.85 21.68
CA GLN A 107 -2.43 -17.01 20.82
C GLN A 107 -1.97 -18.31 21.47
N THR A 108 -0.75 -18.34 22.01
CA THR A 108 -0.19 -19.56 22.63
C THR A 108 -0.92 -19.89 23.93
N SER A 109 -1.31 -18.89 24.73
CA SER A 109 -2.13 -19.13 25.94
C SER A 109 -3.51 -19.70 25.59
N GLN A 110 -4.14 -19.25 24.49
CA GLN A 110 -5.42 -19.83 24.04
C GLN A 110 -5.28 -21.28 23.57
N LYS A 111 -4.20 -21.63 22.87
CA LYS A 111 -3.93 -23.03 22.48
C LYS A 111 -3.69 -23.93 23.71
N LEU A 112 -2.98 -23.41 24.72
CA LEU A 112 -2.80 -24.08 26.01
C LEU A 112 -4.14 -24.27 26.76
N CYS A 113 -5.01 -23.25 26.75
CA CYS A 113 -6.36 -23.35 27.30
C CYS A 113 -7.15 -24.48 26.61
N ALA A 114 -7.12 -24.54 25.28
CA ALA A 114 -7.76 -25.60 24.51
C ALA A 114 -7.27 -27.01 24.92
N GLY A 115 -5.95 -27.19 25.12
CA GLY A 115 -5.40 -28.47 25.58
C GLY A 115 -5.78 -28.83 27.02
N ILE A 116 -5.90 -27.85 27.92
CA ILE A 116 -6.44 -28.07 29.27
C ILE A 116 -7.90 -28.52 29.19
N THR A 117 -8.73 -27.84 28.40
CA THR A 117 -10.16 -28.17 28.21
C THR A 117 -10.35 -29.54 27.55
N ALA A 118 -9.47 -29.91 26.61
CA ALA A 118 -9.45 -31.22 25.98
C ALA A 118 -8.90 -32.34 26.90
N GLY A 119 -8.34 -31.99 28.06
CA GLY A 119 -7.77 -32.94 29.01
C GLY A 119 -6.41 -33.51 28.63
N GLU A 120 -5.70 -32.89 27.67
CA GLU A 120 -4.36 -33.31 27.25
C GLU A 120 -3.30 -33.07 28.32
N TYR A 121 -3.50 -32.03 29.15
CA TYR A 121 -2.65 -31.71 30.29
C TYR A 121 -3.43 -30.94 31.37
N LYS A 122 -2.93 -30.98 32.61
CA LYS A 122 -3.56 -30.29 33.76
C LYS A 122 -3.09 -28.85 33.87
N ARG A 123 -3.96 -27.96 34.40
CA ARG A 123 -3.66 -26.53 34.64
C ARG A 123 -2.36 -26.34 35.43
N GLU A 124 -2.16 -27.12 36.49
CA GLU A 124 -0.98 -27.02 37.35
C GLU A 124 0.29 -27.44 36.61
N THR A 125 0.18 -28.37 35.66
CA THR A 125 1.31 -28.78 34.81
C THR A 125 1.71 -27.66 33.85
N VAL A 126 0.73 -26.93 33.30
CA VAL A 126 0.98 -25.77 32.44
C VAL A 126 1.64 -24.64 33.22
N ASP A 127 1.11 -24.28 34.39
CA ASP A 127 1.69 -23.22 35.21
C ASP A 127 3.14 -23.52 35.61
N HIS A 128 3.41 -24.76 36.04
CA HIS A 128 4.76 -25.17 36.36
C HIS A 128 5.69 -25.11 35.14
N ALA A 129 5.22 -25.53 33.96
CA ALA A 129 6.01 -25.44 32.73
C ALA A 129 6.35 -23.99 32.37
N ILE A 130 5.40 -23.07 32.51
CA ILE A 130 5.60 -21.64 32.25
C ILE A 130 6.66 -21.04 33.19
N GLU A 131 6.59 -21.37 34.48
CA GLU A 131 7.55 -20.91 35.49
C GLU A 131 8.96 -21.45 35.27
N GLN A 132 9.08 -22.65 34.70
CA GLN A 132 10.38 -23.22 34.33
C GLN A 132 10.93 -22.62 33.03
N ALA A 133 10.06 -22.31 32.06
CA ALA A 133 10.47 -21.85 30.74
C ALA A 133 10.78 -20.34 30.66
N LEU A 134 10.10 -19.52 31.46
CA LEU A 134 10.20 -18.06 31.40
C LEU A 134 10.87 -17.47 32.66
N PRO A 135 11.81 -16.52 32.52
CA PRO A 135 12.43 -15.87 33.67
C PRO A 135 11.42 -15.14 34.54
N GLU A 136 11.62 -15.20 35.86
CA GLU A 136 10.74 -14.55 36.85
C GLU A 136 10.62 -13.03 36.63
N GLU A 137 11.70 -12.38 36.20
CA GLU A 137 11.68 -10.95 35.87
C GLU A 137 10.70 -10.67 34.72
N PHE A 138 10.72 -11.50 33.67
CA PHE A 138 9.82 -11.34 32.53
C PHE A 138 8.37 -11.58 32.93
N LEU A 139 8.08 -12.66 33.67
CA LEU A 139 6.73 -12.96 34.14
C LEU A 139 6.11 -11.85 35.00
N ASN A 140 6.94 -11.10 35.73
CA ASN A 140 6.53 -9.98 36.58
C ASN A 140 6.46 -8.62 35.85
N ARG A 141 6.88 -8.53 34.58
CA ARG A 141 6.69 -7.30 33.78
C ARG A 141 5.22 -7.01 33.55
N ARG A 142 4.86 -5.73 33.50
CA ARG A 142 3.49 -5.29 33.21
C ARG A 142 3.25 -5.21 31.70
N THR A 143 2.07 -5.62 31.26
CA THR A 143 1.55 -5.35 29.93
C THR A 143 0.91 -3.94 29.89
N SER A 144 0.58 -3.44 28.70
CA SER A 144 -0.11 -2.15 28.52
C SER A 144 -1.44 -2.05 29.28
N ALA A 145 -2.06 -3.19 29.63
CA ALA A 145 -3.29 -3.29 30.41
C ALA A 145 -3.07 -3.37 31.94
N ALA A 146 -1.91 -2.93 32.45
CA ALA A 146 -1.54 -2.87 33.87
C ALA A 146 -1.45 -4.20 34.65
N ALA A 147 -1.80 -5.34 34.05
CA ALA A 147 -1.56 -6.68 34.60
C ALA A 147 -0.12 -7.16 34.33
N THR A 148 0.43 -8.03 35.20
CA THR A 148 1.70 -8.71 34.90
C THR A 148 1.52 -9.74 33.78
N ILE A 149 2.58 -10.09 33.05
CA ILE A 149 2.54 -11.14 32.02
C ILE A 149 2.00 -12.45 32.60
N ARG A 150 2.44 -12.83 33.81
CA ARG A 150 1.91 -13.98 34.55
C ARG A 150 0.39 -13.93 34.70
N LYS A 151 -0.15 -12.79 35.17
CA LYS A 151 -1.60 -12.60 35.32
C LYS A 151 -2.32 -12.60 33.98
N TYR A 152 -1.71 -12.02 32.95
CA TYR A 152 -2.25 -12.01 31.60
C TYR A 152 -2.40 -13.43 31.06
N ILE A 153 -1.33 -14.24 31.08
CA ILE A 153 -1.35 -15.64 30.64
C ILE A 153 -2.39 -16.43 31.45
N SER A 154 -2.38 -16.32 32.80
CA SER A 154 -3.36 -17.02 33.64
C SER A 154 -4.80 -16.68 33.25
N SER A 155 -5.11 -15.40 33.03
CA SER A 155 -6.47 -14.98 32.65
C SER A 155 -6.94 -15.57 31.31
N LYS A 156 -6.00 -15.91 30.41
CA LYS A 156 -6.31 -16.57 29.13
C LYS A 156 -6.45 -18.08 29.28
N LEU A 157 -5.71 -18.69 30.19
CA LEU A 157 -5.82 -20.11 30.51
C LEU A 157 -7.11 -20.43 31.26
N ASP A 158 -7.61 -19.48 32.06
CA ASP A 158 -8.86 -19.59 32.83
C ASP A 158 -10.10 -19.09 32.05
N GLY A 159 -9.92 -18.56 30.84
CA GLY A 159 -10.98 -17.99 30.00
C GLY A 159 -11.68 -19.02 29.10
N PRO A 160 -12.72 -18.62 28.36
CA PRO A 160 -13.36 -19.49 27.38
C PRO A 160 -12.41 -19.81 26.22
N VAL A 161 -12.40 -21.06 25.77
CA VAL A 161 -11.67 -21.48 24.57
C VAL A 161 -12.32 -20.81 23.36
N ALA A 162 -11.53 -20.11 22.55
CA ALA A 162 -12.02 -19.61 21.27
C ALA A 162 -12.21 -20.79 20.30
N ASP A 163 -13.38 -20.89 19.67
CA ASP A 163 -13.78 -22.01 18.79
C ASP A 163 -12.77 -22.34 17.66
N SER A 164 -11.88 -21.41 17.32
CA SER A 164 -10.88 -21.52 16.26
C SER A 164 -9.51 -22.07 16.68
N LYS A 165 -9.28 -22.42 17.96
CA LYS A 165 -7.93 -22.79 18.46
C LYS A 165 -7.83 -24.28 18.80
N SER A 166 -6.82 -24.95 18.23
CA SER A 166 -6.49 -26.35 18.52
C SER A 166 -5.40 -26.47 19.60
N PRO A 167 -5.42 -27.54 20.43
CA PRO A 167 -4.35 -27.86 21.37
C PRO A 167 -2.98 -28.01 20.69
N ILE A 168 -1.91 -27.67 21.43
CA ILE A 168 -0.53 -27.94 21.03
C ILE A 168 0.26 -28.63 22.17
N PRO A 169 1.35 -29.36 21.86
CA PRO A 169 2.24 -29.93 22.87
C PRO A 169 2.84 -28.87 23.80
N LEU A 170 3.03 -29.22 25.08
CA LEU A 170 3.60 -28.30 26.08
C LEU A 170 4.99 -27.78 25.71
N THR A 171 5.85 -28.63 25.14
CA THR A 171 7.19 -28.24 24.70
C THR A 171 7.16 -27.17 23.60
N GLN A 172 6.26 -27.34 22.63
CA GLN A 172 6.01 -26.34 21.58
C GLN A 172 5.46 -25.05 22.19
N ALA A 173 4.49 -25.13 23.10
CA ALA A 173 3.91 -23.95 23.73
C ALA A 173 4.94 -23.14 24.52
N MET A 174 5.85 -23.80 25.25
CA MET A 174 6.90 -23.09 26.00
C MET A 174 7.88 -22.38 25.07
N THR A 175 8.23 -23.02 23.95
CA THR A 175 9.05 -22.41 22.90
C THR A 175 8.33 -21.18 22.32
N GLU A 176 7.07 -21.29 21.90
CA GLU A 176 6.29 -20.16 21.39
C GLU A 176 6.18 -19.02 22.42
N LEU A 177 5.97 -19.32 23.71
CA LEU A 177 5.91 -18.29 24.76
C LEU A 177 7.25 -17.58 24.98
N GLN A 178 8.38 -18.27 24.83
CA GLN A 178 9.71 -17.65 24.90
C GLN A 178 9.88 -16.62 23.77
N ARG A 179 9.30 -16.87 22.60
CA ARG A 179 9.34 -15.93 21.46
C ARG A 179 8.59 -14.63 21.70
N ALA A 180 7.78 -14.52 22.76
CA ALA A 180 7.17 -13.24 23.14
C ALA A 180 8.17 -12.26 23.77
N ARG A 181 9.38 -12.72 24.12
CA ARG A 181 10.45 -11.88 24.67
C ARG A 181 11.20 -11.17 23.54
N CYS A 182 11.58 -9.92 23.81
CA CYS A 182 12.51 -9.23 22.94
C CYS A 182 13.86 -10.00 22.88
N PRO A 183 14.40 -10.28 21.68
CA PRO A 183 15.67 -10.98 21.49
C PRO A 183 16.85 -10.05 21.81
N THR A 184 17.18 -9.90 23.09
CA THR A 184 18.25 -9.00 23.56
C THR A 184 19.66 -9.45 23.18
N GLU A 185 19.80 -10.70 22.77
CA GLU A 185 21.03 -11.34 22.33
C GLU A 185 21.51 -10.79 20.97
N MET A 186 20.65 -10.07 20.23
CA MET A 186 20.99 -9.55 18.91
C MET A 186 21.88 -8.30 18.93
N GLY A 187 22.77 -8.22 17.93
CA GLY A 187 23.56 -7.04 17.60
C GLY A 187 22.86 -6.13 16.60
N ILE A 188 23.41 -4.92 16.42
CA ILE A 188 22.91 -3.90 15.50
C ILE A 188 24.05 -3.42 14.63
N ILE A 189 23.87 -3.49 13.31
CA ILE A 189 24.72 -2.88 12.29
C ILE A 189 23.94 -1.73 11.66
N HIS A 190 24.54 -0.55 11.64
CA HIS A 190 24.02 0.58 10.91
C HIS A 190 24.67 0.64 9.52
N VAL A 191 23.85 0.65 8.48
CA VAL A 191 24.26 0.75 7.07
C VAL A 191 23.82 2.13 6.57
N PRO A 192 24.71 3.15 6.50
CA PRO A 192 24.30 4.53 6.27
C PRO A 192 23.67 4.74 4.89
N LEU A 193 22.54 5.45 4.81
CA LEU A 193 21.86 5.85 3.57
C LEU A 193 21.49 7.33 3.64
N ASN A 194 21.89 8.14 2.66
CA ASN A 194 21.62 9.58 2.66
C ASN A 194 20.29 9.90 1.96
N LEU A 195 19.18 9.35 2.49
CA LEU A 195 17.82 9.56 1.99
C LEU A 195 17.04 10.47 2.96
N ARG A 196 16.61 11.65 2.50
CA ARG A 196 15.88 12.62 3.34
C ARG A 196 14.64 13.12 2.61
N GLY A 197 13.48 12.92 3.22
CA GLY A 197 12.20 13.38 2.65
C GLY A 197 11.90 12.82 1.26
N GLY A 198 12.37 11.61 0.94
CA GLY A 198 12.22 11.00 -0.40
C GLY A 198 13.27 11.44 -1.42
N VAL A 199 14.22 12.29 -1.04
CA VAL A 199 15.33 12.74 -1.90
C VAL A 199 16.62 12.01 -1.53
N LEU A 200 17.25 11.39 -2.52
CA LEU A 200 18.55 10.72 -2.39
C LEU A 200 19.69 11.71 -2.69
N TYR A 201 20.59 11.84 -1.73
CA TYR A 201 21.75 12.73 -1.76
C TYR A 201 23.04 11.92 -1.92
N ASP A 202 24.09 12.55 -2.46
CA ASP A 202 25.41 11.91 -2.68
C ASP A 202 25.28 10.58 -3.43
N ILE A 203 24.57 10.58 -4.56
CA ILE A 203 24.11 9.36 -5.24
C ILE A 203 25.23 8.39 -5.58
N GLU A 204 26.39 8.89 -5.99
CA GLU A 204 27.58 8.09 -6.28
C GLU A 204 27.98 7.27 -5.06
N LYS A 205 27.93 7.85 -3.85
CA LYS A 205 28.21 7.14 -2.59
C LYS A 205 27.13 6.17 -2.16
N ASN A 206 26.00 6.14 -2.85
CA ASN A 206 24.96 5.15 -2.59
C ASN A 206 25.07 3.96 -3.55
N ILE A 207 25.43 4.19 -4.82
CA ILE A 207 25.37 3.16 -5.87
C ILE A 207 26.73 2.61 -6.28
N ASP A 208 27.83 3.33 -6.01
CA ASP A 208 29.19 2.86 -6.28
C ASP A 208 29.72 2.08 -5.07
N PRO A 209 30.08 0.79 -5.21
CA PRO A 209 30.63 -0.04 -4.14
C PRO A 209 31.86 0.58 -3.47
N ASP A 210 32.74 1.23 -4.24
CA ASP A 210 34.03 1.74 -3.75
C ASP A 210 33.91 3.10 -3.05
N GLN A 211 32.81 3.82 -3.28
CA GLN A 211 32.53 5.11 -2.65
C GLN A 211 31.49 5.03 -1.54
N ALA A 212 30.94 3.82 -1.29
CA ALA A 212 29.89 3.57 -0.33
C ALA A 212 30.25 4.05 1.08
N TYR A 213 29.28 4.63 1.80
CA TYR A 213 29.48 4.91 3.23
C TYR A 213 29.69 3.62 4.01
N GLU A 214 30.67 3.65 4.91
CA GLU A 214 31.05 2.48 5.70
C GLU A 214 29.96 2.09 6.73
N PRO A 215 29.47 0.84 6.70
CA PRO A 215 28.68 0.27 7.77
C PRO A 215 29.43 0.23 9.10
N HIS A 216 28.72 0.32 10.22
CA HIS A 216 29.33 0.21 11.55
C HIS A 216 28.44 -0.53 12.56
N ILE A 217 29.08 -1.30 13.42
CA ILE A 217 28.43 -2.03 14.50
C ILE A 217 28.12 -1.04 15.63
N LEU A 218 26.84 -0.82 15.90
CA LEU A 218 26.37 0.04 16.99
C LEU A 218 26.19 -0.72 18.31
N ARG A 219 25.89 -2.02 18.20
CA ARG A 219 25.75 -2.94 19.32
C ARG A 219 26.25 -4.28 18.88
N ASP A 220 27.14 -4.88 19.65
CA ASP A 220 27.60 -6.24 19.37
C ASP A 220 26.54 -7.27 19.79
N ALA A 221 26.49 -8.40 19.08
CA ALA A 221 25.61 -9.52 19.40
C ALA A 221 26.23 -10.41 20.47
N GLU A 222 25.39 -11.07 21.27
CA GLU A 222 25.83 -12.12 22.18
C GLU A 222 26.19 -13.40 21.41
N PHE A 223 27.14 -14.15 21.96
CA PHE A 223 27.59 -15.41 21.38
C PHE A 223 26.57 -16.53 21.62
N LEU A 224 26.18 -17.22 20.55
CA LEU A 224 25.28 -18.37 20.53
C LEU A 224 26.07 -19.67 20.34
N SER A 225 25.50 -20.78 20.77
CA SER A 225 26.11 -22.10 20.58
C SER A 225 25.69 -22.68 19.23
N ARG A 226 26.62 -22.69 18.28
CA ARG A 226 26.41 -23.33 16.97
C ARG A 226 26.54 -24.85 17.05
N GLU A 227 25.58 -25.54 16.46
CA GLU A 227 25.48 -26.99 16.35
C GLU A 227 25.67 -27.49 14.90
N THR A 228 25.42 -26.62 13.91
CA THR A 228 25.51 -26.95 12.48
C THR A 228 26.17 -25.83 11.69
N ASP A 229 26.79 -26.17 10.55
CA ASP A 229 27.38 -25.19 9.64
C ASP A 229 26.41 -24.87 8.50
N PRO A 230 26.23 -23.58 8.14
CA PRO A 230 25.48 -23.21 6.95
C PRO A 230 26.25 -23.61 5.68
N VAL A 231 25.50 -23.83 4.59
CA VAL A 231 26.05 -24.21 3.29
C VAL A 231 26.04 -23.01 2.36
N PHE A 232 27.18 -22.71 1.75
CA PHE A 232 27.31 -21.65 0.75
C PHE A 232 27.14 -22.26 -0.65
N ALA A 233 26.38 -21.58 -1.49
CA ALA A 233 25.96 -22.06 -2.80
C ALA A 233 26.27 -20.98 -3.84
N ARG A 234 27.58 -20.80 -4.12
CA ARG A 234 28.16 -19.81 -5.06
C ARG A 234 27.87 -20.05 -6.55
N ARG A 235 26.68 -20.57 -6.83
CA ARG A 235 26.10 -20.79 -8.15
C ARG A 235 24.62 -20.39 -8.21
N GLU A 236 24.10 -19.87 -7.10
CA GLU A 236 22.73 -19.39 -6.99
C GLU A 236 22.63 -17.88 -7.23
N GLU A 237 21.41 -17.42 -7.51
CA GLU A 237 21.11 -16.05 -7.92
C GLU A 237 21.65 -14.96 -6.97
N PRO A 238 21.63 -15.10 -5.62
CA PRO A 238 22.20 -14.11 -4.72
C PRO A 238 23.70 -13.87 -4.95
N TRP A 239 24.48 -14.94 -5.17
CA TRP A 239 25.91 -14.85 -5.45
C TRP A 239 26.19 -14.14 -6.77
N VAL A 240 25.46 -14.53 -7.82
CA VAL A 240 25.58 -13.94 -9.16
C VAL A 240 25.26 -12.45 -9.10
N ARG A 241 24.12 -12.08 -8.50
CA ARG A 241 23.70 -10.68 -8.36
C ARG A 241 24.74 -9.86 -7.59
N HIS A 242 25.27 -10.38 -6.47
CA HIS A 242 26.29 -9.68 -5.69
C HIS A 242 27.56 -9.40 -6.51
N CYS A 243 28.07 -10.41 -7.22
CA CYS A 243 29.28 -10.27 -8.02
C CYS A 243 29.10 -9.25 -9.16
N ILE A 244 27.93 -9.22 -9.80
CA ILE A 244 27.63 -8.22 -10.83
C ILE A 244 27.49 -6.82 -10.21
N TRP A 245 26.79 -6.66 -9.08
CA TRP A 245 26.68 -5.37 -8.41
C TRP A 245 28.06 -4.85 -7.96
N ARG A 246 28.94 -5.73 -7.48
CA ARG A 246 30.32 -5.38 -7.11
C ARG A 246 31.12 -4.84 -8.30
N GLU A 247 30.91 -5.39 -9.50
CA GLU A 247 31.63 -4.99 -10.72
C GLU A 247 31.05 -3.72 -11.35
N TYR A 248 29.72 -3.57 -11.39
CA TYR A 248 29.03 -2.51 -12.14
C TYR A 248 28.48 -1.37 -11.25
N GLY A 249 28.38 -1.59 -9.94
CA GLY A 249 27.59 -0.74 -9.04
C GLY A 249 26.13 -0.67 -9.47
N GLY A 250 25.46 0.43 -9.11
CA GLY A 250 24.08 0.72 -9.51
C GLY A 250 23.04 0.34 -8.46
N LEU A 251 21.80 0.19 -8.93
CA LEU A 251 20.62 -0.06 -8.11
C LEU A 251 20.15 -1.52 -8.27
N PRO A 252 20.26 -2.36 -7.24
CA PRO A 252 19.69 -3.70 -7.27
C PRO A 252 18.17 -3.64 -7.10
N GLU A 253 17.42 -4.56 -7.72
CA GLU A 253 15.93 -4.56 -7.71
C GLU A 253 15.33 -3.22 -8.19
N ALA A 254 16.00 -2.58 -9.15
CA ALA A 254 15.63 -1.31 -9.74
C ALA A 254 14.34 -1.38 -10.55
N TYR A 255 13.57 -0.28 -10.59
CA TYR A 255 12.25 -0.27 -11.22
C TYR A 255 12.33 0.01 -12.72
N LEU A 256 11.78 -0.89 -13.54
CA LEU A 256 11.51 -0.67 -14.96
C LEU A 256 10.00 -0.63 -15.22
N PRO A 257 9.54 0.00 -16.32
CA PRO A 257 8.12 0.00 -16.69
C PRO A 257 7.58 -1.43 -16.85
N ASN A 258 6.33 -1.65 -16.46
CA ASN A 258 5.68 -2.95 -16.65
C ASN A 258 4.89 -2.95 -17.97
N VAL A 259 5.31 -3.79 -18.92
CA VAL A 259 4.63 -3.94 -20.22
C VAL A 259 3.49 -4.97 -20.20
N ARG A 260 3.23 -5.61 -19.05
CA ARG A 260 2.13 -6.56 -18.89
C ARG A 260 0.86 -5.85 -18.47
N GLU A 261 -0.27 -6.47 -18.81
CA GLU A 261 -1.56 -6.11 -18.25
C GLU A 261 -1.55 -6.23 -16.72
N SER A 262 -1.47 -5.10 -16.02
CA SER A 262 -1.31 -5.01 -14.57
C SER A 262 -1.54 -3.60 -14.05
N ASP A 263 -2.21 -3.47 -12.90
CA ASP A 263 -2.29 -2.19 -12.16
C ASP A 263 -0.95 -1.79 -11.49
N GLN A 264 0.08 -2.64 -11.56
CA GLN A 264 1.43 -2.30 -11.13
C GLN A 264 2.21 -1.75 -12.32
N ALA A 265 2.43 -0.43 -12.35
CA ALA A 265 3.10 0.27 -13.46
C ALA A 265 4.59 -0.07 -13.64
N PHE A 266 5.20 -0.81 -12.71
CA PHE A 266 6.62 -1.14 -12.74
C PHE A 266 6.89 -2.62 -12.41
N ARG A 267 8.07 -3.08 -12.79
CA ARG A 267 8.62 -4.37 -12.41
C ARG A 267 10.11 -4.24 -12.06
N PRO A 268 10.60 -4.91 -11.01
CA PRO A 268 12.02 -4.88 -10.69
C PRO A 268 12.85 -5.67 -11.72
N ILE A 269 14.03 -5.13 -12.04
CA ILE A 269 15.16 -5.82 -12.66
C ILE A 269 16.24 -6.04 -11.59
N ASP A 270 16.98 -7.15 -11.65
CA ASP A 270 17.92 -7.51 -10.59
C ASP A 270 19.02 -6.47 -10.38
N LEU A 271 19.49 -5.83 -11.45
CA LEU A 271 20.39 -4.68 -11.38
C LEU A 271 20.13 -3.67 -12.51
N LEU A 272 20.19 -2.39 -12.17
CA LEU A 272 20.28 -1.29 -13.11
C LEU A 272 21.51 -0.43 -12.79
N ALA A 273 22.48 -0.42 -13.71
CA ALA A 273 23.74 0.29 -13.56
C ALA A 273 23.80 1.54 -14.46
N PHE A 274 24.55 2.53 -13.98
CA PHE A 274 24.64 3.88 -14.51
C PHE A 274 26.12 4.32 -14.60
N PRO A 275 26.90 3.77 -15.54
CA PRO A 275 28.36 3.92 -15.52
C PRO A 275 28.86 5.37 -15.69
N GLU A 276 28.18 6.20 -16.48
CA GLU A 276 28.61 7.58 -16.72
C GLU A 276 27.79 8.63 -15.95
N SER A 277 26.46 8.46 -15.88
CA SER A 277 25.58 9.37 -15.14
C SER A 277 24.49 8.60 -14.39
N PRO A 278 24.30 8.87 -13.08
CA PRO A 278 23.27 8.24 -12.27
C PRO A 278 21.84 8.65 -12.67
N ASP A 279 21.69 9.69 -13.50
CA ASP A 279 20.39 10.12 -13.99
C ASP A 279 20.06 9.48 -15.36
N PRO A 280 19.07 8.57 -15.47
CA PRO A 280 18.66 7.98 -16.74
C PRO A 280 18.19 8.98 -17.79
N THR A 281 17.79 10.19 -17.42
CA THR A 281 17.44 11.24 -18.38
C THR A 281 18.62 11.59 -19.30
N ASP A 282 19.85 11.54 -18.76
CA ASP A 282 21.06 11.84 -19.54
C ASP A 282 21.32 10.80 -20.65
N ALA A 283 20.84 9.55 -20.47
CA ALA A 283 20.93 8.49 -21.47
C ALA A 283 19.90 8.64 -22.60
N VAL A 284 18.80 9.35 -22.36
CA VAL A 284 17.83 9.72 -23.42
C VAL A 284 18.29 10.97 -24.17
N GLU A 285 18.83 11.97 -23.46
CA GLU A 285 19.30 13.22 -24.08
C GLU A 285 20.62 13.05 -24.85
N ALA A 286 21.54 12.23 -24.33
CA ALA A 286 22.86 12.00 -24.91
C ALA A 286 23.23 10.50 -24.90
N PRO A 287 22.54 9.66 -25.70
CA PRO A 287 22.70 8.19 -25.69
C PRO A 287 24.09 7.69 -26.11
N ASP A 288 24.88 8.52 -26.80
CA ASP A 288 26.27 8.19 -27.17
C ASP A 288 27.27 8.44 -26.02
N LEU A 289 26.85 9.13 -24.96
CA LEU A 289 27.70 9.52 -23.82
C LEU A 289 27.32 8.84 -22.50
N ASN A 290 26.06 8.42 -22.36
CA ASN A 290 25.55 7.82 -21.13
C ASN A 290 24.80 6.53 -21.44
N GLU A 291 25.14 5.47 -20.72
CA GLU A 291 24.47 4.17 -20.82
C GLU A 291 23.59 3.90 -19.60
N VAL A 292 22.49 3.17 -19.83
CA VAL A 292 21.73 2.48 -18.78
C VAL A 292 21.85 0.98 -19.03
N ILE A 293 22.49 0.26 -18.10
CA ILE A 293 22.74 -1.17 -18.24
C ILE A 293 21.81 -1.94 -17.31
N GLY A 294 20.91 -2.74 -17.88
CA GLY A 294 20.09 -3.68 -17.14
C GLY A 294 20.75 -5.06 -17.07
N VAL A 295 20.68 -5.70 -15.91
CA VAL A 295 21.10 -7.10 -15.74
C VAL A 295 20.03 -7.89 -14.99
N GLU A 296 19.58 -8.99 -15.57
CA GLU A 296 18.80 -10.03 -14.89
C GLU A 296 19.76 -11.16 -14.48
N ALA A 297 19.78 -11.54 -13.22
CA ALA A 297 20.61 -12.60 -12.69
C ALA A 297 19.81 -13.90 -12.54
N LYS A 298 20.44 -15.05 -12.80
CA LYS A 298 19.86 -16.38 -12.57
C LYS A 298 20.89 -17.30 -11.95
N GLY A 299 20.44 -18.12 -11.00
CA GLY A 299 21.22 -19.21 -10.40
C GLY A 299 20.83 -20.56 -10.98
N GLU A 300 21.59 -21.62 -10.68
CA GLU A 300 21.27 -22.98 -11.15
C GLU A 300 19.84 -23.42 -10.81
N SER A 301 19.32 -23.05 -9.64
CA SER A 301 17.96 -23.42 -9.24
C SER A 301 16.86 -22.56 -9.87
N SER A 302 17.18 -21.35 -10.31
CA SER A 302 16.24 -20.42 -10.95
C SER A 302 16.38 -20.36 -12.47
N PHE A 303 17.38 -21.04 -13.04
CA PHE A 303 17.65 -21.12 -14.46
C PHE A 303 16.71 -22.11 -15.15
N GLY A 304 16.07 -21.66 -16.22
CA GLY A 304 15.23 -22.49 -17.08
C GLY A 304 13.75 -22.08 -17.15
N GLY A 305 13.22 -22.12 -18.38
CA GLY A 305 11.80 -21.98 -18.68
C GLY A 305 11.40 -20.70 -19.41
N ASP A 306 10.19 -20.71 -19.97
CA ASP A 306 9.57 -19.60 -20.72
C ASP A 306 9.51 -18.29 -19.92
N ARG A 307 9.56 -18.37 -18.58
CA ARG A 307 9.49 -17.21 -17.69
C ARG A 307 10.69 -16.27 -17.87
N MET A 308 11.91 -16.81 -17.95
CA MET A 308 13.13 -16.00 -18.10
C MET A 308 13.17 -15.33 -19.48
N ILE A 309 12.89 -16.09 -20.53
CA ILE A 309 12.82 -15.59 -21.91
C ILE A 309 11.80 -14.45 -22.00
N ARG A 310 10.61 -14.67 -21.44
CA ARG A 310 9.56 -13.66 -21.36
C ARG A 310 10.01 -12.42 -20.58
N GLN A 311 10.70 -12.57 -19.46
CA GLN A 311 11.25 -11.45 -18.68
C GLN A 311 12.21 -10.59 -19.50
N LEU A 312 13.17 -11.22 -20.16
CA LEU A 312 14.14 -10.50 -20.98
C LEU A 312 13.46 -9.76 -22.15
N SER A 313 12.52 -10.43 -22.82
CA SER A 313 11.73 -9.80 -23.90
C SER A 313 10.93 -8.60 -23.40
N GLU A 314 10.30 -8.71 -22.22
CA GLU A 314 9.54 -7.63 -21.60
C GLU A 314 10.43 -6.42 -21.27
N PHE A 315 11.65 -6.63 -20.77
CA PHE A 315 12.59 -5.54 -20.51
C PHE A 315 13.03 -4.83 -21.79
N LEU A 316 13.27 -5.57 -22.89
CA LEU A 316 13.57 -4.97 -24.19
C LEU A 316 12.40 -4.12 -24.71
N GLN A 317 11.16 -4.58 -24.53
CA GLN A 317 9.96 -3.84 -24.95
C GLN A 317 9.80 -2.48 -24.26
N THR A 318 10.36 -2.31 -23.05
CA THR A 318 10.32 -1.01 -22.35
C THR A 318 11.13 0.06 -23.07
N LYS A 319 12.15 -0.32 -23.86
CA LYS A 319 13.10 0.60 -24.51
C LYS A 319 13.72 1.63 -23.56
N THR A 320 13.97 1.23 -22.32
CA THR A 320 14.59 2.07 -21.29
C THR A 320 16.11 1.83 -21.16
N LEU A 321 16.61 0.74 -21.73
CA LEU A 321 17.98 0.27 -21.52
C LEU A 321 18.86 0.53 -22.75
N SER A 322 20.11 0.89 -22.51
CA SER A 322 21.15 0.90 -23.55
C SER A 322 21.70 -0.50 -23.80
N ARG A 323 21.75 -1.34 -22.76
CA ARG A 323 22.19 -2.74 -22.83
C ARG A 323 21.41 -3.60 -21.85
N LEU A 324 21.12 -4.83 -22.24
CA LEU A 324 20.52 -5.85 -21.37
C LEU A 324 21.43 -7.08 -21.33
N TYR A 325 21.75 -7.54 -20.13
CA TYR A 325 22.50 -8.77 -19.89
C TYR A 325 21.70 -9.78 -19.08
N LEU A 326 21.89 -11.06 -19.40
CA LEU A 326 21.59 -12.18 -18.52
C LEU A 326 22.88 -12.57 -17.80
N ALA A 327 22.92 -12.48 -16.48
CA ALA A 327 24.03 -12.94 -15.66
C ALA A 327 23.73 -14.34 -15.09
N VAL A 328 24.67 -15.25 -15.24
CA VAL A 328 24.53 -16.67 -14.83
C VAL A 328 25.82 -17.18 -14.20
N PRO A 329 25.77 -18.26 -13.40
CA PRO A 329 26.99 -18.95 -13.01
C PRO A 329 27.69 -19.54 -14.26
N GLN A 330 29.01 -19.67 -14.21
CA GLN A 330 29.83 -20.20 -15.30
C GLN A 330 29.37 -21.60 -15.77
N SER A 331 28.79 -22.40 -14.88
CA SER A 331 28.22 -23.71 -15.22
C SER A 331 27.06 -23.66 -16.23
N LEU A 332 26.40 -22.50 -16.37
CA LEU A 332 25.25 -22.30 -17.27
C LEU A 332 25.57 -21.47 -18.51
N GLU A 333 26.84 -21.16 -18.76
CA GLU A 333 27.26 -20.30 -19.89
C GLU A 333 26.83 -20.88 -21.26
N GLU A 334 27.21 -22.13 -21.54
CA GLU A 334 26.88 -22.79 -22.81
C GLU A 334 25.37 -22.97 -23.00
N GLU A 335 24.66 -23.31 -21.92
CA GLU A 335 23.20 -23.47 -21.96
C GLU A 335 22.50 -22.13 -22.24
N SER A 336 22.96 -21.05 -21.62
CA SER A 336 22.46 -19.69 -21.85
C SER A 336 22.66 -19.22 -23.28
N LEU A 337 23.85 -19.49 -23.86
CA LEU A 337 24.13 -19.21 -25.27
C LEU A 337 23.17 -19.94 -26.20
N ASN A 338 22.95 -21.23 -25.93
CA ASN A 338 22.02 -22.04 -26.72
C ASN A 338 20.58 -21.52 -26.59
N VAL A 339 20.10 -21.25 -25.37
CA VAL A 339 18.75 -20.72 -25.14
C VAL A 339 18.55 -19.41 -25.88
N LEU A 340 19.43 -18.41 -25.69
CA LEU A 340 19.27 -17.12 -26.37
C LEU A 340 19.36 -17.23 -27.90
N SER A 341 20.13 -18.19 -28.43
CA SER A 341 20.22 -18.41 -29.90
C SER A 341 18.95 -19.00 -30.53
N LEU A 342 18.06 -19.60 -29.72
CA LEU A 342 16.79 -20.16 -30.18
C LEU A 342 15.65 -19.13 -30.20
N HIS A 343 15.88 -17.92 -29.67
CA HIS A 343 14.89 -16.85 -29.50
C HIS A 343 15.38 -15.57 -30.19
N GLU A 344 14.97 -15.37 -31.45
CA GLU A 344 15.37 -14.20 -32.26
C GLU A 344 15.00 -12.88 -31.56
N GLU A 345 13.90 -12.86 -30.80
CA GLU A 345 13.47 -11.69 -30.01
C GLU A 345 14.45 -11.29 -28.89
N LEU A 346 15.45 -12.13 -28.57
CA LEU A 346 16.49 -11.87 -27.56
C LEU A 346 17.88 -11.67 -28.18
N ASP A 347 17.98 -11.41 -29.49
CA ASP A 347 19.27 -11.22 -30.16
C ASP A 347 20.11 -10.05 -29.60
N GLU A 348 19.44 -9.09 -28.97
CA GLU A 348 20.06 -7.91 -28.35
C GLU A 348 20.68 -8.21 -26.97
N VAL A 349 20.33 -9.33 -26.34
CA VAL A 349 20.72 -9.68 -24.97
C VAL A 349 22.15 -10.25 -24.92
N GLY A 350 22.98 -9.70 -24.04
CA GLY A 350 24.31 -10.21 -23.72
C GLY A 350 24.30 -11.24 -22.59
N ILE A 351 25.44 -11.90 -22.35
CA ILE A 351 25.62 -12.87 -21.28
C ILE A 351 26.87 -12.53 -20.48
N LEU A 352 26.70 -12.46 -19.16
CA LEU A 352 27.77 -12.36 -18.16
C LEU A 352 27.84 -13.68 -17.40
N ALA A 353 29.03 -14.27 -17.28
CA ALA A 353 29.27 -15.49 -16.54
C ALA A 353 30.06 -15.19 -15.26
N VAL A 354 29.60 -15.73 -14.13
CA VAL A 354 30.20 -15.55 -12.79
C VAL A 354 30.74 -16.90 -12.29
N ASP A 355 32.00 -16.96 -11.88
CA ASP A 355 32.58 -18.17 -11.28
C ASP A 355 32.38 -18.23 -9.74
N GLU A 356 32.79 -19.34 -9.12
CA GLU A 356 32.68 -19.54 -7.67
C GLU A 356 33.65 -18.64 -6.85
N ASP A 357 34.63 -18.01 -7.50
CA ASP A 357 35.52 -17.00 -6.90
C ASP A 357 34.93 -15.59 -7.04
N GLY A 358 33.85 -15.44 -7.81
CA GLY A 358 33.11 -14.20 -8.03
C GLY A 358 33.69 -13.35 -9.16
N THR A 359 34.53 -13.92 -10.01
CA THR A 359 35.03 -13.25 -11.21
C THR A 359 33.92 -13.15 -12.24
N VAL A 360 33.67 -11.93 -12.74
CA VAL A 360 32.71 -11.68 -13.82
C VAL A 360 33.43 -11.73 -15.17
N SER A 361 32.88 -12.47 -16.12
CA SER A 361 33.41 -12.60 -17.48
C SER A 361 32.32 -12.38 -18.53
N LEU A 362 32.70 -11.83 -19.69
CA LEU A 362 31.78 -11.55 -20.79
C LEU A 362 31.74 -12.73 -21.77
N ALA A 363 30.66 -13.50 -21.73
CA ALA A 363 30.44 -14.63 -22.65
C ALA A 363 29.82 -14.17 -23.99
N ARG A 364 28.88 -13.23 -23.94
CA ARG A 364 28.25 -12.61 -25.12
C ARG A 364 28.08 -11.12 -24.89
N ARG A 365 28.54 -10.29 -25.83
CA ARG A 365 28.32 -8.83 -25.79
C ARG A 365 26.86 -8.50 -26.12
N ALA A 366 26.22 -7.68 -25.30
CA ALA A 366 24.89 -7.13 -25.60
C ALA A 366 24.96 -6.13 -26.75
N THR A 367 23.89 -6.04 -27.53
CA THR A 367 23.74 -5.00 -28.56
C THR A 367 23.55 -3.64 -27.89
N ASN A 368 24.11 -2.58 -28.48
CA ASN A 368 23.87 -1.22 -28.02
C ASN A 368 22.53 -0.72 -28.55
N MET A 369 21.60 -0.43 -27.65
CA MET A 369 20.28 0.13 -27.91
C MET A 369 20.25 1.61 -27.53
N ILE A 370 19.35 2.37 -28.14
CA ILE A 370 19.12 3.78 -27.77
C ILE A 370 17.87 3.83 -26.88
N PRO A 371 18.00 4.23 -25.60
CA PRO A 371 16.85 4.43 -24.73
C PRO A 371 15.88 5.46 -25.31
N GLN A 372 14.58 5.14 -25.26
CA GLN A 372 13.49 6.04 -25.63
C GLN A 372 12.80 6.65 -24.41
N HIS A 373 12.96 6.01 -23.24
CA HIS A 373 12.26 6.38 -22.02
C HIS A 373 13.21 6.42 -20.82
N ASP A 374 13.15 7.50 -20.05
CA ASP A 374 13.90 7.74 -18.80
C ASP A 374 13.04 7.52 -17.55
N GLY A 375 11.76 7.24 -17.74
CA GLY A 375 10.80 7.00 -16.67
C GLY A 375 9.57 6.23 -17.13
N TYR A 376 8.57 6.18 -16.28
CA TYR A 376 7.24 5.61 -16.54
C TYR A 376 6.17 6.44 -15.84
N MET A 377 4.95 6.41 -16.37
CA MET A 377 3.79 6.95 -15.67
C MET A 377 3.31 5.96 -14.61
N ASP A 378 3.01 6.45 -13.41
CA ASP A 378 2.36 5.70 -12.34
C ASP A 378 1.35 6.61 -11.65
N ARG A 379 0.07 6.35 -11.89
CA ARG A 379 -1.06 7.12 -11.35
C ARG A 379 -0.87 8.61 -11.61
N TYR A 380 -0.82 8.99 -12.89
CA TYR A 380 -0.70 10.39 -13.34
C TYR A 380 0.64 11.08 -13.02
N ARG A 381 1.59 10.40 -12.36
CA ARG A 381 2.88 10.99 -12.01
C ARG A 381 4.00 10.27 -12.75
N PRO A 382 4.92 11.02 -13.39
CA PRO A 382 6.13 10.41 -13.92
C PRO A 382 7.03 9.94 -12.78
N ARG A 383 7.60 8.75 -12.96
CA ARG A 383 8.56 8.09 -12.08
C ARG A 383 9.81 7.78 -12.86
N LYS A 384 10.98 8.00 -12.27
CA LYS A 384 12.27 7.76 -12.93
C LYS A 384 12.59 6.26 -12.88
N ILE A 385 13.10 5.69 -13.98
CA ILE A 385 13.54 4.28 -13.96
C ILE A 385 14.65 4.09 -12.91
N GLY A 386 14.71 2.91 -12.31
CA GLY A 386 15.56 2.62 -11.16
C GLY A 386 15.00 3.11 -9.84
N TYR A 387 14.70 4.41 -9.74
CA TYR A 387 14.43 5.10 -8.48
C TYR A 387 12.96 5.10 -8.04
N GLY A 388 12.00 4.97 -8.96
CA GLY A 388 10.58 4.95 -8.63
C GLY A 388 10.08 6.25 -8.00
N ASP A 389 9.64 6.18 -6.74
CA ASP A 389 9.13 7.33 -5.97
C ASP A 389 10.22 8.23 -5.38
N ILE A 390 11.50 7.83 -5.51
CA ILE A 390 12.64 8.59 -4.98
C ILE A 390 13.12 9.63 -6.01
N THR A 391 13.35 10.84 -5.52
CA THR A 391 13.91 11.95 -6.31
C THR A 391 15.42 12.05 -6.09
N LEU A 392 16.15 12.54 -7.09
CA LEU A 392 17.59 12.79 -6.98
C LEU A 392 17.83 14.26 -6.64
N GLU A 393 18.75 14.59 -5.72
CA GLU A 393 19.00 15.99 -5.29
C GLU A 393 19.27 16.94 -6.48
N ARG A 394 19.95 16.45 -7.51
CA ARG A 394 20.31 17.20 -8.73
C ARG A 394 19.84 16.52 -10.00
N GLY A 395 18.86 15.62 -9.89
CA GLY A 395 18.31 14.96 -11.07
C GLY A 395 17.42 15.88 -11.87
N GLN A 396 17.34 15.59 -13.15
CA GLN A 396 16.41 16.20 -14.07
C GLN A 396 14.99 15.64 -13.87
N ASP A 397 13.97 16.38 -14.31
CA ASP A 397 12.64 15.82 -14.43
C ASP A 397 12.61 14.74 -15.53
N VAL A 398 11.66 13.81 -15.44
CA VAL A 398 11.43 12.81 -16.49
C VAL A 398 10.93 13.52 -17.75
N ILE A 399 11.60 13.29 -18.89
CA ILE A 399 11.27 13.95 -20.16
C ILE A 399 10.48 13.07 -21.12
N SER A 400 10.60 11.74 -21.01
CA SER A 400 9.98 10.77 -21.90
C SER A 400 9.48 9.55 -21.11
N PRO A 401 8.40 9.67 -20.33
CA PRO A 401 7.88 8.54 -19.57
C PRO A 401 7.27 7.48 -20.49
N PHE A 402 7.54 6.22 -20.22
CA PHE A 402 6.78 5.10 -20.76
C PHE A 402 5.35 5.11 -20.20
N VAL A 403 4.34 4.94 -21.04
CA VAL A 403 2.93 4.90 -20.62
C VAL A 403 2.41 3.49 -20.87
N THR A 404 2.02 2.78 -19.81
CA THR A 404 1.38 1.46 -19.92
C THR A 404 -0.03 1.60 -20.49
N GLU A 405 -0.65 0.49 -20.91
CA GLU A 405 -2.04 0.52 -21.40
C GLU A 405 -3.00 1.04 -20.31
N GLU A 406 -2.83 0.60 -19.06
CA GLU A 406 -3.66 1.04 -17.92
C GLU A 406 -3.43 2.50 -17.55
N GLU A 407 -2.23 3.02 -17.74
CA GLU A 407 -1.95 4.44 -17.52
C GLU A 407 -2.45 5.29 -18.70
N ALA A 408 -2.46 4.76 -19.92
CA ALA A 408 -3.08 5.42 -21.06
C ALA A 408 -4.60 5.55 -20.86
N GLU A 409 -5.27 4.52 -20.31
CA GLU A 409 -6.68 4.59 -19.91
C GLU A 409 -6.91 5.71 -18.88
N ARG A 410 -6.06 5.81 -17.85
CA ARG A 410 -6.13 6.87 -16.83
C ARG A 410 -5.96 8.27 -17.40
N LEU A 411 -5.02 8.44 -18.32
CA LEU A 411 -4.71 9.74 -18.89
C LEU A 411 -5.75 10.23 -19.91
N LYS A 412 -6.63 9.35 -20.40
CA LYS A 412 -7.63 9.65 -21.43
C LYS A 412 -8.52 10.84 -21.06
N ASN A 413 -9.02 10.87 -19.82
CA ASN A 413 -9.89 11.95 -19.33
C ASN A 413 -9.22 12.67 -18.16
N SER A 414 -7.96 13.10 -18.27
CA SER A 414 -7.22 13.65 -17.12
C SER A 414 -7.83 14.93 -16.52
N ASP A 415 -8.55 15.73 -17.30
CA ASP A 415 -9.28 16.93 -16.85
C ASP A 415 -10.79 16.68 -16.90
N ALA A 416 -11.40 16.59 -15.71
CA ALA A 416 -12.83 16.36 -15.57
C ALA A 416 -13.67 17.53 -16.10
N ALA A 417 -13.18 18.76 -15.94
CA ALA A 417 -13.89 19.94 -16.37
C ALA A 417 -13.88 20.04 -17.90
N GLU A 418 -12.74 19.79 -18.54
CA GLU A 418 -12.64 19.72 -20.00
C GLU A 418 -13.56 18.64 -20.56
N TYR A 419 -13.51 17.43 -20.00
CA TYR A 419 -14.39 16.33 -20.41
C TYR A 419 -15.87 16.68 -20.27
N ALA A 420 -16.27 17.23 -19.11
CA ALA A 420 -17.66 17.57 -18.83
C ALA A 420 -18.21 18.68 -19.73
N GLN A 421 -17.38 19.60 -20.25
CA GLN A 421 -17.84 20.65 -21.16
C GLN A 421 -18.48 20.08 -22.43
N ASP A 422 -17.97 18.96 -22.95
CA ASP A 422 -18.51 18.31 -24.15
C ASP A 422 -19.84 17.59 -23.89
N LEU A 423 -20.18 17.35 -22.61
CA LEU A 423 -21.44 16.74 -22.19
C LEU A 423 -22.56 17.77 -21.98
N LEU A 424 -22.22 19.04 -21.76
CA LEU A 424 -23.21 20.07 -21.46
C LEU A 424 -24.17 20.26 -22.64
N THR A 425 -25.46 20.17 -22.36
CA THR A 425 -26.53 20.35 -23.33
C THR A 425 -27.67 21.13 -22.72
N ASP A 426 -28.36 21.91 -23.55
CA ASP A 426 -29.57 22.62 -23.16
C ASP A 426 -30.77 21.68 -23.31
N ASN A 427 -31.25 21.13 -22.18
CA ASN A 427 -32.51 20.37 -22.14
C ASN A 427 -33.67 21.20 -21.56
N SER A 428 -33.67 22.53 -21.74
CA SER A 428 -34.74 23.40 -21.24
C SER A 428 -36.12 23.05 -21.82
N GLU A 429 -36.22 22.30 -22.91
CA GLU A 429 -37.48 21.77 -23.42
C GLU A 429 -38.10 20.68 -22.53
N LEU A 430 -37.30 20.02 -21.68
CA LEU A 430 -37.79 19.07 -20.67
C LEU A 430 -38.32 19.78 -19.42
N ALA A 431 -37.97 21.05 -19.25
CA ALA A 431 -38.32 21.84 -18.09
C ALA A 431 -39.70 22.49 -18.22
N ASP A 432 -40.35 22.72 -17.08
CA ASP A 432 -41.60 23.46 -17.00
C ASP A 432 -41.39 24.97 -17.25
N THR A 433 -42.46 25.76 -17.12
CA THR A 433 -42.40 27.22 -17.31
C THR A 433 -41.50 27.96 -16.32
N ASN A 434 -41.13 27.33 -15.21
CA ASN A 434 -40.20 27.87 -14.21
C ASN A 434 -38.76 27.39 -14.44
N GLY A 435 -38.51 26.65 -15.52
CA GLY A 435 -37.22 26.03 -15.79
C GLY A 435 -36.95 24.83 -14.89
N TRP A 436 -37.98 24.13 -14.39
CA TRP A 436 -37.83 22.99 -13.49
C TRP A 436 -38.11 21.65 -14.21
N ILE A 437 -37.20 20.69 -14.13
CA ILE A 437 -37.42 19.33 -14.65
C ILE A 437 -38.05 18.46 -13.54
N SER A 438 -39.32 18.12 -13.67
CA SER A 438 -40.05 17.31 -12.69
C SER A 438 -39.78 15.81 -12.78
N ALA A 439 -39.78 15.13 -11.64
CA ALA A 439 -39.67 13.67 -11.56
C ALA A 439 -40.90 12.94 -12.12
N THR A 440 -40.66 11.86 -12.85
CA THR A 440 -41.71 10.87 -13.15
C THR A 440 -41.69 9.83 -12.03
N PHE A 441 -42.49 10.07 -10.99
CA PHE A 441 -42.44 9.28 -9.76
C PHE A 441 -43.16 7.93 -9.88
N SER A 442 -42.49 6.84 -9.45
CA SER A 442 -43.11 5.53 -9.22
C SER A 442 -43.12 5.21 -7.73
N ASN A 443 -44.28 4.82 -7.21
CA ASN A 443 -44.45 4.36 -5.82
C ASN A 443 -44.02 2.89 -5.60
N SER A 444 -43.51 2.21 -6.63
CA SER A 444 -43.12 0.80 -6.52
C SER A 444 -41.73 0.69 -5.89
N LEU A 445 -41.67 0.15 -4.67
CA LEU A 445 -40.41 -0.21 -4.03
C LEU A 445 -39.73 -1.38 -4.76
N ARG A 446 -38.44 -1.21 -5.04
CA ARG A 446 -37.53 -2.27 -5.51
C ARG A 446 -36.95 -3.01 -4.30
N SER A 447 -36.30 -4.14 -4.55
CA SER A 447 -35.41 -4.75 -3.56
C SER A 447 -34.41 -3.72 -3.05
N PRO A 448 -34.07 -3.71 -1.75
CA PRO A 448 -33.15 -2.74 -1.18
C PRO A 448 -31.74 -2.92 -1.76
N GLU A 449 -30.93 -1.86 -1.76
CA GLU A 449 -29.57 -1.88 -2.33
C GLU A 449 -28.72 -3.03 -1.77
N SER A 450 -28.93 -3.35 -0.49
CA SER A 450 -28.19 -4.40 0.22
C SER A 450 -28.44 -5.83 -0.30
N GLU A 451 -29.46 -6.04 -1.14
CA GLU A 451 -29.72 -7.32 -1.81
C GLU A 451 -28.91 -7.49 -3.10
N PHE A 452 -28.31 -6.41 -3.62
CA PHE A 452 -27.46 -6.44 -4.81
C PHE A 452 -25.97 -6.50 -4.45
N GLU A 453 -25.17 -7.03 -5.37
CA GLU A 453 -23.72 -7.00 -5.23
C GLU A 453 -23.22 -5.56 -5.37
N GLN A 454 -22.76 -5.00 -4.24
CA GLN A 454 -22.27 -3.62 -4.20
C GLN A 454 -20.98 -3.50 -5.03
N GLY A 455 -20.95 -2.53 -5.95
CA GLY A 455 -19.76 -2.25 -6.75
C GLY A 455 -18.70 -1.45 -5.98
N LYS A 456 -17.70 -0.96 -6.73
CA LYS A 456 -16.57 -0.25 -6.13
C LYS A 456 -16.95 1.20 -5.86
N LYS A 457 -16.56 1.72 -4.70
CA LYS A 457 -16.63 3.17 -4.46
C LYS A 457 -15.81 3.89 -5.52
N ALA A 458 -16.45 4.72 -6.32
CA ALA A 458 -15.84 5.37 -7.47
C ALA A 458 -15.22 6.72 -7.09
N ARG A 459 -15.97 7.58 -6.40
CA ARG A 459 -15.54 8.95 -6.04
C ARG A 459 -16.11 9.41 -4.71
N SER A 460 -15.44 10.37 -4.08
CA SER A 460 -16.02 11.16 -3.00
C SER A 460 -15.70 12.65 -3.12
N TYR A 461 -16.66 13.47 -2.70
CA TYR A 461 -16.60 14.93 -2.64
C TYR A 461 -16.83 15.39 -1.21
N LEU A 462 -16.19 16.49 -0.82
CA LEU A 462 -16.49 17.18 0.44
C LEU A 462 -17.26 18.45 0.14
N LEU A 463 -18.56 18.43 0.44
CA LEU A 463 -19.50 19.49 0.12
C LEU A 463 -19.77 20.33 1.37
N LYS A 464 -19.97 21.63 1.21
CA LYS A 464 -20.42 22.50 2.30
C LYS A 464 -21.93 22.37 2.44
N GLY A 465 -22.47 22.36 3.66
CA GLY A 465 -23.91 22.22 3.84
C GLY A 465 -24.34 21.86 5.25
N ARG A 466 -25.47 21.15 5.34
CA ARG A 466 -26.09 20.66 6.56
C ARG A 466 -26.40 19.17 6.45
N SER A 467 -26.25 18.43 7.54
CA SER A 467 -26.63 17.01 7.65
C SER A 467 -27.33 16.70 8.96
N ALA A 468 -28.31 15.79 8.91
CA ALA A 468 -28.87 15.17 10.10
C ALA A 468 -27.85 14.21 10.73
N ASP A 469 -27.38 14.51 11.95
CA ASP A 469 -26.39 13.73 12.68
C ASP A 469 -26.83 13.58 14.15
N PRO A 470 -27.44 12.46 14.55
CA PRO A 470 -27.92 12.25 15.91
C PRO A 470 -26.81 12.13 16.95
N TYR A 471 -25.55 11.95 16.52
CA TYR A 471 -24.41 11.73 17.42
C TYR A 471 -23.37 12.85 17.35
N HIS A 472 -23.70 14.00 16.76
CA HIS A 472 -22.78 15.12 16.78
C HIS A 472 -22.61 15.68 18.20
N ASP A 473 -21.38 16.08 18.53
CA ASP A 473 -21.08 16.73 19.80
C ASP A 473 -21.82 18.08 19.86
N SER A 474 -22.88 18.14 20.67
CA SER A 474 -23.57 19.38 21.05
C SER A 474 -22.82 20.09 22.19
N GLU A 475 -22.98 21.41 22.30
CA GLU A 475 -22.42 22.18 23.43
C GLU A 475 -23.03 21.77 24.79
N ASP A 476 -24.23 21.17 24.77
CA ASP A 476 -24.89 20.53 25.92
C ASP A 476 -24.99 19.01 25.71
N PRO A 477 -24.18 18.18 26.40
CA PRO A 477 -24.17 16.73 26.25
C PRO A 477 -25.46 16.04 26.72
N PHE A 478 -26.47 16.78 27.17
CA PHE A 478 -27.78 16.29 27.58
C PHE A 478 -28.93 16.74 26.67
N GLU A 479 -28.67 17.56 25.65
CA GLU A 479 -29.68 18.00 24.68
C GLU A 479 -29.56 17.21 23.37
N ASN A 480 -30.65 16.56 22.99
CA ASN A 480 -30.73 15.84 21.73
C ASN A 480 -30.77 16.82 20.55
N PRO A 481 -29.99 16.58 19.49
CA PRO A 481 -30.09 17.31 18.23
C PRO A 481 -31.53 17.40 17.70
N SER A 482 -31.98 18.61 17.38
CA SER A 482 -33.28 18.87 16.73
C SER A 482 -33.14 19.62 15.40
N GLU A 483 -31.93 20.02 15.03
CA GLU A 483 -31.62 20.68 13.76
C GLU A 483 -30.46 19.99 13.07
N MET A 484 -30.45 20.03 11.73
CA MET A 484 -29.30 19.56 10.97
C MET A 484 -28.05 20.39 11.31
N LYS A 485 -26.96 19.68 11.53
CA LYS A 485 -25.64 20.24 11.81
C LYS A 485 -25.09 20.94 10.57
N GLN A 486 -24.64 22.18 10.73
CA GLN A 486 -23.90 22.91 9.71
C GLN A 486 -22.44 22.40 9.63
N GLY A 487 -21.89 22.29 8.42
CA GLY A 487 -20.48 21.96 8.22
C GLY A 487 -20.18 21.38 6.85
N TYR A 488 -19.36 20.33 6.84
CA TYR A 488 -18.99 19.62 5.62
C TYR A 488 -19.59 18.21 5.59
N VAL A 489 -20.26 17.89 4.48
CA VAL A 489 -20.91 16.61 4.22
C VAL A 489 -20.18 15.90 3.10
N ARG A 490 -19.85 14.62 3.30
CA ARG A 490 -19.20 13.81 2.27
C ARG A 490 -20.25 13.21 1.33
N LEU A 491 -20.17 13.49 0.04
CA LEU A 491 -20.89 12.74 -0.99
C LEU A 491 -20.00 11.62 -1.51
N THR A 492 -20.41 10.36 -1.41
CA THR A 492 -19.72 9.18 -1.96
C THR A 492 -20.56 8.59 -3.10
N ILE A 493 -19.92 8.35 -4.24
CA ILE A 493 -20.52 7.72 -5.43
C ILE A 493 -20.10 6.25 -5.48
N THR A 494 -21.07 5.35 -5.62
CA THR A 494 -20.84 3.91 -5.83
C THR A 494 -21.73 3.44 -6.96
N ASP A 495 -21.16 2.85 -8.01
CA ASP A 495 -21.90 2.16 -9.07
C ASP A 495 -22.13 0.70 -8.69
N PHE A 496 -23.20 0.11 -9.23
CA PHE A 496 -23.53 -1.31 -9.12
C PHE A 496 -24.56 -1.70 -10.18
N GLU A 497 -24.91 -2.99 -10.25
CA GLU A 497 -25.97 -3.49 -11.13
C GLU A 497 -27.22 -3.83 -10.30
N ALA A 498 -28.37 -3.27 -10.67
CA ALA A 498 -29.65 -3.54 -10.05
C ALA A 498 -30.64 -4.02 -11.10
N ASP A 499 -31.14 -5.24 -10.96
CA ASP A 499 -32.13 -5.84 -11.87
C ASP A 499 -31.74 -5.84 -13.37
N GLY A 500 -30.43 -5.88 -13.65
CA GLY A 500 -29.88 -5.84 -15.02
C GLY A 500 -29.66 -4.44 -15.59
N ASP A 501 -29.98 -3.39 -14.82
CA ASP A 501 -29.72 -2.00 -15.16
C ASP A 501 -28.51 -1.46 -14.38
N PHE A 502 -27.81 -0.49 -14.99
CA PHE A 502 -26.79 0.29 -14.31
C PHE A 502 -27.42 1.13 -13.19
N ALA A 503 -26.81 1.10 -12.02
CA ALA A 503 -27.28 1.79 -10.84
C ALA A 503 -26.17 2.62 -10.19
N LEU A 504 -26.57 3.74 -9.57
CA LEU A 504 -25.71 4.65 -8.83
C LEU A 504 -26.27 4.88 -7.44
N LYS A 505 -25.41 4.79 -6.43
CA LYS A 505 -25.69 5.19 -5.06
C LYS A 505 -24.95 6.48 -4.73
N LEU A 506 -25.72 7.49 -4.33
CA LEU A 506 -25.29 8.78 -3.82
C LEU A 506 -25.44 8.76 -2.30
N HIS A 507 -24.35 8.57 -1.57
CA HIS A 507 -24.36 8.54 -0.11
C HIS A 507 -23.78 9.82 0.49
N PHE A 508 -24.59 10.53 1.26
CA PHE A 508 -24.25 11.78 1.92
C PHE A 508 -24.03 11.56 3.42
N GLY A 509 -22.77 11.57 3.86
CA GLY A 509 -22.39 11.40 5.26
C GLY A 509 -21.08 10.63 5.45
N ARG A 510 -20.49 10.72 6.65
CA ARG A 510 -19.21 10.06 6.98
C ARG A 510 -19.35 8.58 7.34
N GLY A 511 -20.57 8.08 7.54
CA GLY A 511 -20.80 6.72 8.01
C GLY A 511 -22.28 6.33 8.01
N SER A 512 -22.65 5.45 8.94
CA SER A 512 -24.00 4.86 9.00
C SER A 512 -25.05 5.75 9.67
N TRP A 513 -24.63 6.90 10.23
CA TRP A 513 -25.40 7.69 11.19
C TRP A 513 -25.31 9.19 10.89
N GLU A 514 -25.13 9.56 9.64
CA GLU A 514 -25.12 10.96 9.23
C GLU A 514 -25.79 11.07 7.86
N GLY A 515 -26.72 12.01 7.72
CA GLY A 515 -27.35 12.38 6.45
C GLY A 515 -28.29 11.31 5.90
N GLY A 516 -27.91 10.72 4.77
CA GLY A 516 -28.73 9.74 4.05
C GLY A 516 -28.11 9.28 2.73
N TYR A 517 -28.74 8.32 2.06
CA TYR A 517 -28.40 7.97 0.68
C TYR A 517 -29.66 7.83 -0.16
N ILE A 518 -29.46 8.03 -1.45
CA ILE A 518 -30.41 7.68 -2.51
C ILE A 518 -29.65 6.84 -3.55
N TRP A 519 -30.29 5.80 -4.07
CA TRP A 519 -29.81 5.06 -5.21
C TRP A 519 -30.82 5.13 -6.36
N LEU A 520 -30.26 5.12 -7.56
CA LEU A 520 -30.91 5.37 -8.84
C LEU A 520 -30.55 4.20 -9.76
N ALA A 521 -31.48 3.72 -10.59
CA ALA A 521 -31.16 2.75 -11.63
C ALA A 521 -31.87 3.05 -12.95
N GLY A 522 -31.22 2.70 -14.06
CA GLY A 522 -31.79 2.82 -15.40
C GLY A 522 -32.18 4.26 -15.75
N ASP A 523 -33.48 4.50 -15.97
CA ASP A 523 -33.98 5.82 -16.38
C ASP A 523 -33.84 6.90 -15.30
N GLU A 524 -33.73 6.54 -14.02
CA GLU A 524 -33.48 7.49 -12.93
C GLU A 524 -32.06 8.09 -13.01
N VAL A 525 -31.07 7.28 -13.43
CA VAL A 525 -29.70 7.76 -13.68
C VAL A 525 -29.69 8.73 -14.86
N LYS A 526 -30.41 8.42 -15.94
CA LYS A 526 -30.56 9.32 -17.10
C LYS A 526 -31.25 10.63 -16.72
N GLN A 527 -32.20 10.57 -15.79
CA GLN A 527 -32.86 11.77 -15.30
C GLN A 527 -31.90 12.64 -14.46
N LEU A 528 -31.09 12.04 -13.60
CA LEU A 528 -30.03 12.76 -12.88
C LEU A 528 -29.09 13.46 -13.87
N GLU A 529 -28.62 12.74 -14.88
CA GLU A 529 -27.75 13.28 -15.91
C GLU A 529 -28.41 14.44 -16.66
N ALA A 530 -29.66 14.28 -17.12
CA ALA A 530 -30.41 15.31 -17.83
C ALA A 530 -30.56 16.62 -17.04
N VAL A 531 -30.75 16.52 -15.71
CA VAL A 531 -30.76 17.67 -14.82
C VAL A 531 -29.36 18.29 -14.73
N LEU A 532 -28.34 17.49 -14.44
CA LEU A 532 -26.96 17.97 -14.23
C LEU A 532 -26.38 18.65 -15.47
N VAL A 533 -26.54 18.10 -16.67
CA VAL A 533 -26.00 18.67 -17.92
C VAL A 533 -26.63 20.02 -18.29
N SER A 534 -27.81 20.32 -17.75
CA SER A 534 -28.62 21.47 -18.14
C SER A 534 -28.61 22.62 -17.14
N LEU A 535 -27.94 22.48 -15.98
CA LEU A 535 -28.00 23.43 -14.86
C LEU A 535 -27.61 24.88 -15.20
N GLU A 536 -26.89 25.11 -16.30
CA GLU A 536 -26.60 26.47 -16.78
C GLU A 536 -27.81 27.17 -17.42
N THR A 537 -28.83 26.41 -17.81
CA THR A 537 -30.00 26.88 -18.59
C THR A 537 -31.34 26.67 -17.88
N ILE A 538 -31.38 25.81 -16.87
CA ILE A 538 -32.58 25.48 -16.09
C ILE A 538 -32.45 25.96 -14.64
N SER A 539 -33.58 26.13 -13.95
CA SER A 539 -33.59 26.50 -12.54
C SER A 539 -33.29 25.33 -11.61
N GLY A 540 -33.55 24.09 -12.04
CA GLY A 540 -33.24 22.86 -11.30
C GLY A 540 -34.10 21.67 -11.75
N GLY A 541 -34.12 20.61 -10.93
CA GLY A 541 -34.96 19.45 -11.17
C GLY A 541 -35.02 18.49 -10.00
N GLU A 542 -35.89 17.49 -10.15
CA GLU A 542 -36.12 16.42 -9.20
C GLU A 542 -35.67 15.09 -9.79
N VAL A 543 -34.98 14.28 -8.99
CA VAL A 543 -34.54 12.94 -9.39
C VAL A 543 -35.16 11.94 -8.42
N PRO A 544 -36.07 11.06 -8.89
CA PRO A 544 -36.65 10.04 -8.05
C PRO A 544 -35.66 8.89 -7.85
N GLY A 545 -35.73 8.24 -6.69
CA GLY A 545 -34.93 7.07 -6.39
C GLY A 545 -35.45 6.36 -5.14
N GLN A 546 -34.61 5.50 -4.57
CA GLN A 546 -34.92 4.76 -3.35
C GLN A 546 -33.76 4.89 -2.37
N GLY A 547 -34.04 4.91 -1.06
CA GLY A 547 -32.96 5.00 -0.08
C GLY A 547 -33.43 5.24 1.34
N LYS A 548 -32.59 5.88 2.15
CA LYS A 548 -32.84 6.18 3.56
C LYS A 548 -32.28 7.55 3.93
N VAL A 549 -32.99 8.27 4.77
CA VAL A 549 -32.54 9.51 5.40
C VAL A 549 -32.71 9.44 6.91
N LEU A 550 -31.88 10.16 7.65
CA LEU A 550 -32.08 10.38 9.07
C LEU A 550 -32.99 11.58 9.28
N ASP A 551 -33.99 11.43 10.14
CA ASP A 551 -34.87 12.51 10.57
C ASP A 551 -34.70 12.73 12.08
N LEU A 552 -34.10 13.86 12.46
CA LEU A 552 -33.85 14.19 13.86
C LEU A 552 -35.14 14.49 14.65
N GLU A 553 -36.25 14.84 14.00
CA GLU A 553 -37.53 15.06 14.68
C GLU A 553 -38.13 13.75 15.18
N THR A 554 -37.93 12.66 14.44
CA THR A 554 -38.48 11.33 14.76
C THR A 554 -37.45 10.34 15.27
N TYR A 555 -36.16 10.70 15.27
CA TYR A 555 -35.08 9.81 15.70
C TYR A 555 -35.24 9.41 17.19
N PRO A 556 -35.24 8.11 17.50
CA PRO A 556 -35.19 7.67 18.89
C PRO A 556 -33.79 7.99 19.43
N PHE A 557 -33.69 8.74 20.53
CA PHE A 557 -32.38 8.97 21.19
C PHE A 557 -32.06 7.89 22.24
N ASP A 558 -32.71 6.72 22.12
CA ASP A 558 -32.43 5.53 22.94
C ASP A 558 -31.57 4.55 22.14
N HIS A 559 -30.33 4.33 22.58
CA HIS A 559 -29.38 3.42 21.93
C HIS A 559 -29.92 2.01 21.63
N ALA A 560 -30.93 1.53 22.36
CA ALA A 560 -31.55 0.23 22.10
C ALA A 560 -32.50 0.21 20.89
N GLU A 561 -32.96 1.37 20.41
CA GLU A 561 -34.01 1.53 19.39
C GLU A 561 -33.49 2.12 18.07
N ASN A 562 -32.19 2.41 17.97
CA ASN A 562 -31.61 3.18 16.85
C ASN A 562 -31.31 2.34 15.60
N GLU A 563 -31.05 1.04 15.74
CA GLU A 563 -30.59 0.19 14.62
C GLU A 563 -31.52 0.23 13.38
N PRO A 564 -32.86 0.28 13.50
CA PRO A 564 -33.76 0.45 12.35
C PRO A 564 -33.57 1.77 11.57
N HIS A 565 -32.96 2.79 12.16
CA HIS A 565 -32.70 4.09 11.51
C HIS A 565 -31.30 4.17 10.91
N ARG A 566 -30.52 3.09 11.00
CA ARG A 566 -29.17 3.05 10.45
C ARG A 566 -29.21 3.15 8.92
N ILE A 567 -28.45 4.10 8.38
CA ILE A 567 -28.40 4.36 6.93
C ILE A 567 -27.74 3.19 6.19
N SER A 568 -26.61 2.69 6.67
CA SER A 568 -25.84 1.70 5.92
C SER A 568 -26.26 0.25 6.21
N GLY A 569 -26.26 -0.58 5.18
CA GLY A 569 -26.44 -2.03 5.31
C GLY A 569 -27.92 -2.44 5.34
N SER A 570 -28.16 -3.68 5.78
CA SER A 570 -29.50 -4.31 5.72
C SER A 570 -30.45 -3.89 6.85
N SER A 571 -30.05 -2.97 7.73
CA SER A 571 -30.88 -2.47 8.83
C SER A 571 -31.81 -1.37 8.34
N GLY A 572 -33.07 -1.35 8.78
CA GLY A 572 -34.06 -0.35 8.35
C GLY A 572 -34.68 -0.62 6.98
N GLU A 573 -35.85 -0.03 6.73
CA GLU A 573 -36.57 -0.13 5.45
C GLU A 573 -36.15 1.01 4.52
N GLU A 574 -36.00 0.74 3.23
CA GLU A 574 -35.82 1.77 2.23
C GLU A 574 -37.17 2.33 1.78
N GLU A 575 -37.20 3.62 1.47
CA GLU A 575 -38.38 4.33 1.00
C GLU A 575 -38.11 5.03 -0.33
N PRO A 576 -39.17 5.39 -1.10
CA PRO A 576 -39.01 6.24 -2.28
C PRO A 576 -38.56 7.63 -1.83
N LEU A 577 -37.46 8.13 -2.42
CA LEU A 577 -36.90 9.43 -2.11
C LEU A 577 -36.82 10.29 -3.36
N ILE A 578 -36.79 11.62 -3.18
CA ILE A 578 -36.54 12.59 -4.24
C ILE A 578 -35.29 13.39 -3.86
N LEU A 579 -34.31 13.39 -4.76
CA LEU A 579 -33.19 14.31 -4.72
C LEU A 579 -33.57 15.58 -5.49
N GLN A 580 -33.64 16.71 -4.81
CA GLN A 580 -33.85 18.01 -5.46
C GLN A 580 -32.50 18.64 -5.77
N ILE A 581 -32.34 19.13 -6.99
CA ILE A 581 -31.13 19.80 -7.46
C ILE A 581 -31.54 21.18 -7.96
N THR A 582 -30.98 22.23 -7.36
CA THR A 582 -31.32 23.62 -7.69
C THR A 582 -30.09 24.33 -8.21
N SER A 583 -30.21 25.01 -9.35
CA SER A 583 -29.16 25.92 -9.84
C SER A 583 -29.01 27.12 -8.90
N SER A 584 -27.79 27.61 -8.73
CA SER A 584 -27.49 28.76 -7.89
C SER A 584 -26.58 29.73 -8.64
N ASN A 585 -26.83 31.03 -8.42
CA ASN A 585 -25.99 32.13 -8.91
C ASN A 585 -25.30 32.86 -7.74
N GLU A 586 -25.24 32.24 -6.57
CA GLU A 586 -24.53 32.77 -5.40
C GLU A 586 -23.01 32.66 -5.58
N ASP A 587 -22.25 33.55 -4.96
CA ASP A 587 -20.79 33.55 -5.06
C ASP A 587 -20.22 32.20 -4.59
N ASN A 588 -19.48 31.52 -5.48
CA ASN A 588 -18.87 30.19 -5.29
C ASN A 588 -19.84 28.99 -5.11
N VAL A 589 -21.16 29.17 -5.21
CA VAL A 589 -22.13 28.06 -5.19
C VAL A 589 -22.83 27.97 -6.54
N PHE A 590 -22.59 26.87 -7.25
CA PHE A 590 -23.17 26.62 -8.57
C PHE A 590 -24.50 25.86 -8.50
N ALA A 591 -24.61 24.91 -7.57
CA ALA A 591 -25.84 24.15 -7.37
C ALA A 591 -26.04 23.77 -5.90
N LYS A 592 -27.28 23.46 -5.52
CA LYS A 592 -27.64 22.91 -4.20
C LYS A 592 -28.33 21.56 -4.40
N MET A 593 -28.02 20.59 -3.55
CA MET A 593 -28.65 19.27 -3.53
C MET A 593 -29.33 19.04 -2.18
N ARG A 594 -30.61 18.70 -2.22
CA ARG A 594 -31.43 18.42 -1.03
C ARG A 594 -31.98 17.00 -1.11
N LEU A 595 -31.74 16.22 -0.07
CA LEU A 595 -32.32 14.89 0.12
C LEU A 595 -33.02 14.88 1.49
N GLY A 596 -34.35 14.65 1.50
CA GLY A 596 -35.22 14.78 2.68
C GLY A 596 -36.18 15.98 2.57
N GLU A 597 -37.39 15.82 3.09
CA GLU A 597 -38.48 16.81 2.98
C GLU A 597 -38.59 17.70 4.23
N GLY A 598 -38.27 17.18 5.42
CA GLY A 598 -38.35 17.88 6.70
C GLY A 598 -37.15 18.79 6.96
N ASN A 599 -37.29 19.84 7.79
CA ASN A 599 -36.21 20.81 8.06
C ASN A 599 -35.03 20.22 8.87
N ALA A 600 -35.24 19.10 9.55
CA ALA A 600 -34.23 18.39 10.34
C ALA A 600 -33.85 17.02 9.75
N GLU A 601 -34.24 16.78 8.50
CA GLU A 601 -34.11 15.49 7.82
C GLU A 601 -33.02 15.51 6.74
N GLY A 602 -32.28 14.41 6.62
CA GLY A 602 -31.37 14.12 5.53
C GLY A 602 -30.23 15.13 5.40
N VAL A 603 -30.07 15.72 4.21
CA VAL A 603 -28.96 16.63 3.89
C VAL A 603 -29.37 17.78 2.97
N ASP A 604 -28.67 18.91 3.11
CA ASP A 604 -28.75 20.07 2.20
C ASP A 604 -27.32 20.56 1.93
N VAL A 605 -26.83 20.39 0.70
CA VAL A 605 -25.42 20.60 0.37
C VAL A 605 -25.22 21.46 -0.87
N GLU A 606 -24.13 22.21 -0.87
CA GLU A 606 -23.69 23.13 -1.91
C GLU A 606 -22.61 22.48 -2.78
N LEU A 607 -22.71 22.67 -4.09
CA LEU A 607 -21.70 22.28 -5.07
C LEU A 607 -21.09 23.53 -5.71
N THR A 608 -19.77 23.56 -5.76
CA THR A 608 -19.01 24.49 -6.60
C THR A 608 -19.06 24.05 -8.07
N LYS A 609 -18.75 24.95 -9.00
CA LYS A 609 -18.69 24.60 -10.44
C LYS A 609 -17.72 23.45 -10.74
N PRO A 610 -16.49 23.41 -10.18
CA PRO A 610 -15.59 22.26 -10.36
C PRO A 610 -16.16 20.93 -9.85
N GLN A 611 -16.82 20.94 -8.67
CA GLN A 611 -17.45 19.73 -8.11
C GLN A 611 -18.59 19.21 -8.98
N TRP A 612 -19.41 20.11 -9.52
CA TRP A 612 -20.49 19.75 -10.44
C TRP A 612 -19.95 19.12 -11.72
N LEU A 613 -18.94 19.73 -12.35
CA LEU A 613 -18.35 19.21 -13.59
C LEU A 613 -17.70 17.82 -13.38
N ASP A 614 -16.96 17.63 -12.27
CA ASP A 614 -16.35 16.33 -11.96
C ASP A 614 -17.39 15.26 -11.60
N LEU A 615 -18.48 15.65 -10.92
CA LEU A 615 -19.62 14.76 -10.69
C LEU A 615 -20.26 14.32 -12.00
N LEU A 616 -20.49 15.26 -12.92
CA LEU A 616 -21.05 14.95 -14.24
C LEU A 616 -20.14 14.01 -15.04
N ALA A 617 -18.85 14.34 -15.16
CA ALA A 617 -17.87 13.48 -15.82
C ALA A 617 -17.81 12.08 -15.20
N THR A 618 -17.84 12.00 -13.86
CA THR A 618 -17.86 10.73 -13.14
C THR A 618 -19.08 9.88 -13.50
N ILE A 619 -20.27 10.47 -13.54
CA ILE A 619 -21.52 9.75 -13.84
C ILE A 619 -21.50 9.22 -15.27
N ASP A 620 -21.08 10.04 -16.24
CA ASP A 620 -21.02 9.64 -17.65
C ASP A 620 -19.98 8.53 -17.90
N ILE A 621 -18.79 8.66 -17.32
CA ILE A 621 -17.71 7.66 -17.47
C ILE A 621 -18.11 6.33 -16.81
N LEU A 622 -18.72 6.35 -15.63
CA LEU A 622 -19.16 5.10 -14.97
C LEU A 622 -20.24 4.36 -15.79
N GLN A 623 -21.04 5.07 -16.59
CA GLN A 623 -22.05 4.45 -17.46
C GLN A 623 -21.43 3.78 -18.70
N THR A 624 -20.30 4.27 -19.20
CA THR A 624 -19.82 3.97 -20.56
C THR A 624 -18.43 3.35 -20.62
N ALA A 625 -17.65 3.48 -19.55
CA ALA A 625 -16.23 3.17 -19.53
C ALA A 625 -15.83 2.45 -18.23
N ASN A 626 -14.55 2.11 -18.13
CA ASN A 626 -14.00 1.49 -16.95
C ASN A 626 -13.59 2.54 -15.90
N HIS A 627 -13.43 2.11 -14.65
CA HIS A 627 -13.06 3.01 -13.55
C HIS A 627 -11.67 3.66 -13.71
N ARG A 628 -10.78 3.10 -14.54
CA ARG A 628 -9.46 3.69 -14.77
C ARG A 628 -9.56 4.98 -15.55
N GLU A 629 -10.54 5.11 -16.45
CA GLU A 629 -10.76 6.32 -17.25
C GLU A 629 -11.32 7.49 -16.43
N LEU A 630 -11.62 7.31 -15.14
CA LEU A 630 -12.13 8.38 -14.30
C LEU A 630 -11.06 9.48 -14.09
N PRO A 631 -11.45 10.77 -14.21
CA PRO A 631 -10.52 11.89 -14.28
C PRO A 631 -9.68 12.08 -13.01
N GLY A 632 -8.36 12.15 -13.15
CA GLY A 632 -7.41 12.42 -12.07
C GLY A 632 -7.21 11.27 -11.07
N GLU A 633 -6.36 11.50 -10.05
CA GLU A 633 -5.79 10.42 -9.22
C GLU A 633 -6.86 9.50 -8.59
N TYR A 634 -6.80 8.21 -8.93
CA TYR A 634 -7.71 7.17 -8.41
C TYR A 634 -7.26 6.63 -7.03
N SER A 635 -6.12 7.11 -6.50
CA SER A 635 -5.46 6.50 -5.34
C SER A 635 -5.80 7.09 -3.96
N SER A 636 -6.63 8.13 -3.88
CA SER A 636 -7.12 8.64 -2.60
C SER A 636 -8.61 8.88 -2.66
N TYR A 637 -9.28 8.41 -1.62
CA TYR A 637 -10.74 8.35 -1.45
C TYR A 637 -11.46 9.71 -1.47
N PRO A 638 -10.79 10.88 -1.66
CA PRO A 638 -11.52 12.00 -2.22
C PRO A 638 -10.82 12.83 -3.32
N ARG A 639 -11.66 13.40 -4.19
CA ARG A 639 -11.27 14.02 -5.47
C ARG A 639 -11.31 15.54 -5.43
N ILE A 640 -12.40 16.18 -4.99
CA ILE A 640 -12.50 17.66 -4.94
C ILE A 640 -12.91 18.13 -3.54
N GLY A 641 -12.20 19.15 -3.04
CA GLY A 641 -12.43 19.81 -1.76
C GLY A 641 -13.54 20.88 -1.82
N PRO A 642 -13.92 21.47 -0.68
CA PRO A 642 -15.07 22.37 -0.58
C PRO A 642 -14.90 23.71 -1.31
N SER A 643 -13.67 24.10 -1.66
CA SER A 643 -13.40 25.33 -2.43
C SER A 643 -13.17 25.06 -3.92
N GLY A 644 -13.42 23.83 -4.38
CA GLY A 644 -13.22 23.42 -5.77
C GLY A 644 -11.76 23.06 -6.12
N GLU A 645 -10.90 22.89 -5.12
CA GLU A 645 -9.50 22.46 -5.27
C GLU A 645 -9.38 20.96 -5.53
N ASP A 646 -8.40 20.59 -6.36
CA ASP A 646 -8.12 19.20 -6.72
C ASP A 646 -7.32 18.47 -5.63
N THR A 647 -7.86 17.32 -5.19
CA THR A 647 -7.42 16.40 -4.14
C THR A 647 -7.39 16.96 -2.71
N TRP A 648 -7.79 16.13 -1.75
CA TRP A 648 -7.58 16.35 -0.32
C TRP A 648 -7.25 15.04 0.40
N SER A 649 -6.52 15.08 1.52
CA SER A 649 -6.14 13.85 2.24
C SER A 649 -7.32 13.27 3.07
N LEU A 650 -7.49 11.94 3.12
CA LEU A 650 -8.46 11.36 4.08
C LEU A 650 -8.08 11.72 5.50
N GLY A 651 -9.05 12.23 6.28
CA GLY A 651 -8.80 12.61 7.67
C GLY A 651 -7.80 13.75 7.81
N THR A 652 -7.64 14.59 6.77
CA THR A 652 -7.03 15.93 6.92
C THR A 652 -7.77 16.68 8.01
N ASP A 653 -7.09 17.65 8.61
CA ASP A 653 -7.61 18.57 9.61
C ASP A 653 -9.00 19.17 9.25
N ILE A 654 -9.43 19.27 7.99
CA ILE A 654 -10.78 19.76 7.65
C ILE A 654 -11.91 18.85 8.17
N GLU A 655 -11.69 17.53 8.25
CA GLU A 655 -12.67 16.60 8.83
C GLU A 655 -12.50 16.43 10.36
N LYS A 656 -11.28 16.67 10.89
CA LYS A 656 -10.89 16.40 12.29
C LYS A 656 -10.76 17.63 13.18
N GLN A 657 -10.36 18.78 12.64
CA GLN A 657 -10.53 20.07 13.30
C GLN A 657 -12.02 20.38 13.24
N ASN A 658 -12.59 20.52 14.42
CA ASN A 658 -13.96 20.98 14.64
C ASN A 658 -14.37 22.03 13.63
N ASN A 659 -15.64 21.93 13.16
CA ASN A 659 -16.47 23.02 12.66
C ASN A 659 -15.72 24.35 12.53
N PRO A 660 -15.22 24.73 11.35
CA PRO A 660 -15.20 26.15 11.08
C PRO A 660 -16.68 26.50 10.90
N ASP A 661 -17.28 27.11 11.92
CA ASP A 661 -18.33 28.08 11.61
C ASP A 661 -17.81 28.89 10.42
N PRO A 662 -18.59 29.06 9.33
CA PRO A 662 -18.24 30.07 8.36
C PRO A 662 -18.07 31.37 9.15
N LEU A 663 -16.88 31.97 9.11
CA LEU A 663 -16.68 33.28 9.72
C LEU A 663 -17.78 34.19 9.20
N PRO A 664 -18.52 34.90 10.08
CA PRO A 664 -19.57 35.79 9.62
C PRO A 664 -18.94 36.81 8.66
N GLU A 665 -19.56 36.96 7.49
CA GLU A 665 -19.17 37.97 6.51
C GLU A 665 -19.13 39.34 7.19
N THR A 666 -17.97 40.00 7.12
CA THR A 666 -17.78 41.39 7.58
C THR A 666 -18.05 42.40 6.49
#